data_AF-A0A7Y8LWQ6-F1
#
_entry.id   AF-A0A7Y8LWQ6-F1
#
_cell.length_a   1.000
_cell.length_b   1.000
_cell.length_c   1.000
_cell.angle_alpha   90.00
_cell.angle_beta   90.00
_cell.angle_gamma   90.00
#
_symmetry.space_group_name_H-M   'P 1'
#
loop_
_entity.id
_entity.type
_entity.pdbx_description
1 polymer ?
#
loop_
_entity_poly.entity_id
_entity_poly.type
_entity_poly.pdbx_seq_one_letter_code
_entity_poly.pdbx_strand_id
1 'polypeptide(L)'
;MNTIISDNLFGAFLRCPTKCYLRSCSDKTTGNAYADWVQTQEESYHKKAIKRLIERVTPDKVVFGLPITESLKMGKWQLAVDFVARGQNLESNLHAVERSSYQEQNEPAQFIPVRFIFTNILTSYDKLLLAFDGFVLSEVLGCKVTHGKLIHGDSYTTMRVNISALANEVRKLTGKIATSLYGNSPPDLILNRHCIECEFQARCRQKAIEADDLSLLSGMTEKERNKHRSKGIFTVNQLSYTFRPRRRRKRAKNPARPHYLALQALSIRENTVHIHGEPQLADSRSRVYLDIEGLPDDQFYYLIGALVVSDGQETFHTFWADQDSDEPIMFTQFIQMVSQLVDFRVFHYGDYEAIALRRIKAKLPEFHHPKIEAVLKRATNVMSVVHPHIYFPTYSNGLKDIGNFLGYKRRHDSATGLQTIVWRKTWEINGDPDIKASLVQYNQDDCRTLKNVCDFIWGLTSPDAPSHEASQIPPKITRTEEMTIERPSWEVFRAKEYALEDLKYVCKCAYFNYQREKVFVRTYRQFRVINKRRRRLKHTKTHPNRVADIECKRCPKCRKKGIEQIKQMSRMLIDLKFSKTGVKKWITNFRSYRYKCLKCGCLFSSEARSRGGQYRYGHALMSWCVYSSIFCGMNMNRTRIALGDTFGIFVDESRMIRARHLIVAEYEGLYAAILESILQEKILHIDETSVRLRGLNGYVWVLAGMDKLYYFYRPSREGSFLQEMLRPFSGVLISDFYTAYDSLPCEQQKCIVHFVRDIDDDLLKNPLDTELKGIAKEFGTLLRTMIQTVDRYGLKRRNLHKHKRAVFQFLDSVVSRDFSSELANKYKKKFQKSGAKMFTFLDHDGVPWNNANAEQAIRRFAKLRTHADGRFTERSLREYLVLVTVFETCEFNNVNVLKFLLSKETTLEGLFKMAGRRAKHDGSARADPEGEESC
;
A
#
# COMPACT_ATOMS: atom_id res chain seq x y z
N MET A 1 -38.98 -25.21 -19.20
CA MET A 1 -40.07 -24.26 -18.93
C MET A 1 -39.52 -22.87 -19.20
N ASN A 2 -40.04 -22.13 -20.19
CA ASN A 2 -39.60 -20.76 -20.44
C ASN A 2 -40.17 -19.85 -19.35
N THR A 3 -39.38 -19.56 -18.33
CA THR A 3 -39.75 -18.58 -17.29
C THR A 3 -39.87 -17.20 -17.95
N ILE A 4 -41.04 -16.59 -17.82
CA ILE A 4 -41.33 -15.23 -18.33
C ILE A 4 -40.70 -14.22 -17.37
N ILE A 5 -39.99 -13.22 -17.88
CA ILE A 5 -39.40 -12.17 -17.06
C ILE A 5 -40.48 -11.14 -16.75
N SER A 6 -41.01 -11.18 -15.52
CA SER A 6 -41.99 -10.22 -15.03
C SER A 6 -41.34 -8.94 -14.48
N ASP A 7 -42.11 -7.86 -14.34
CA ASP A 7 -41.67 -6.62 -13.68
C ASP A 7 -41.24 -6.86 -12.22
N ASN A 8 -41.91 -7.78 -11.53
CA ASN A 8 -41.53 -8.26 -10.20
C ASN A 8 -40.14 -8.93 -10.16
N LEU A 9 -39.79 -9.74 -11.17
CA LEU A 9 -38.46 -10.35 -11.28
C LEU A 9 -37.41 -9.33 -11.68
N PHE A 10 -37.74 -8.41 -12.60
CA PHE A 10 -36.86 -7.32 -13.00
C PHE A 10 -36.51 -6.42 -11.80
N GLY A 11 -37.51 -6.01 -11.03
CA GLY A 11 -37.32 -5.24 -9.79
C GLY A 11 -36.50 -5.99 -8.74
N ALA A 12 -36.73 -7.30 -8.58
CA ALA A 12 -35.91 -8.12 -7.70
C ALA A 12 -34.43 -8.17 -8.16
N PHE A 13 -34.18 -8.29 -9.46
CA PHE A 13 -32.81 -8.34 -10.01
C PHE A 13 -32.06 -7.02 -9.85
N LEU A 14 -32.73 -5.88 -10.03
CA LEU A 14 -32.14 -4.55 -9.80
C LEU A 14 -31.57 -4.42 -8.39
N ARG A 15 -32.25 -5.01 -7.39
CA ARG A 15 -31.80 -4.97 -5.99
C ARG A 15 -30.82 -6.12 -5.66
N CYS A 16 -31.09 -7.33 -6.13
CA CYS A 16 -30.26 -8.51 -5.89
C CYS A 16 -30.52 -9.65 -6.89
N PRO A 17 -29.51 -10.11 -7.65
CA PRO A 17 -29.65 -11.25 -8.57
C PRO A 17 -30.13 -12.54 -7.88
N THR A 18 -29.64 -12.82 -6.67
CA THR A 18 -30.08 -13.97 -5.87
C THR A 18 -31.56 -13.85 -5.50
N LYS A 19 -32.06 -12.65 -5.15
CA LYS A 19 -33.50 -12.43 -4.86
C LYS A 19 -34.35 -12.76 -6.09
N CYS A 20 -33.93 -12.33 -7.28
CA CYS A 20 -34.60 -12.65 -8.54
C CYS A 20 -34.69 -14.15 -8.77
N TYR A 21 -33.56 -14.87 -8.64
CA TYR A 21 -33.53 -16.32 -8.81
C TYR A 21 -34.43 -17.04 -7.81
N LEU A 22 -34.38 -16.68 -6.52
CA LEU A 22 -35.21 -17.30 -5.47
C LEU A 22 -36.71 -17.09 -5.70
N ARG A 23 -37.12 -15.89 -6.12
CA ARG A 23 -38.51 -15.62 -6.51
C ARG A 23 -38.95 -16.45 -7.72
N SER A 24 -38.06 -16.62 -8.70
CA SER A 24 -38.36 -17.44 -9.89
C SER A 24 -38.54 -18.93 -9.57
N CYS A 25 -37.89 -19.43 -8.52
CA CYS A 25 -38.03 -20.81 -8.06
C CYS A 25 -39.16 -21.00 -7.03
N SER A 26 -39.92 -19.94 -6.69
CA SER A 26 -40.94 -19.95 -5.64
C SER A 26 -40.43 -20.48 -4.29
N ASP A 27 -39.19 -20.14 -3.94
CA ASP A 27 -38.54 -20.58 -2.70
C ASP A 27 -39.25 -19.98 -1.46
N LYS A 28 -39.28 -20.71 -0.34
CA LYS A 28 -39.95 -20.24 0.90
C LYS A 28 -39.31 -18.96 1.44
N THR A 29 -40.13 -17.93 1.66
CA THR A 29 -39.73 -16.67 2.29
C THR A 29 -39.55 -16.86 3.79
N THR A 30 -38.50 -16.25 4.37
CA THR A 30 -38.26 -16.29 5.82
C THR A 30 -39.02 -15.21 6.60
N GLY A 31 -39.76 -14.34 5.89
CA GLY A 31 -40.50 -13.20 6.44
C GLY A 31 -39.59 -12.01 6.75
N ASN A 32 -40.09 -10.79 6.52
CA ASN A 32 -39.45 -9.54 6.96
C ASN A 32 -40.54 -8.49 7.14
N ALA A 33 -40.79 -8.08 8.39
CA ALA A 33 -41.87 -7.16 8.74
C ALA A 33 -41.81 -5.83 7.98
N TYR A 34 -40.60 -5.35 7.65
CA TYR A 34 -40.45 -4.15 6.83
C TYR A 34 -40.82 -4.40 5.36
N ALA A 35 -40.41 -5.55 4.79
CA ALA A 35 -40.77 -5.90 3.41
C ALA A 35 -42.29 -6.09 3.26
N ASP A 36 -42.93 -6.73 4.25
CA ASP A 36 -44.38 -6.95 4.30
C ASP A 36 -45.13 -5.61 4.45
N TRP A 37 -44.61 -4.70 5.28
CA TRP A 37 -45.13 -3.34 5.42
C TRP A 37 -44.99 -2.54 4.11
N VAL A 38 -43.83 -2.57 3.45
CA VAL A 38 -43.61 -1.90 2.16
C VAL A 38 -44.60 -2.40 1.12
N GLN A 39 -44.81 -3.71 1.01
CA GLN A 39 -45.80 -4.27 0.08
C GLN A 39 -47.22 -3.77 0.40
N THR A 40 -47.60 -3.74 1.67
CA THR A 40 -48.91 -3.23 2.10
C THR A 40 -49.08 -1.74 1.75
N GLN A 41 -48.04 -0.93 1.91
CA GLN A 41 -48.06 0.48 1.51
C GLN A 41 -48.13 0.66 -0.01
N GLU A 42 -47.37 -0.13 -0.78
CA GLU A 42 -47.44 -0.13 -2.24
C GLU A 42 -48.87 -0.43 -2.73
N GLU A 43 -49.51 -1.48 -2.20
CA GLU A 43 -50.88 -1.86 -2.56
C GLU A 43 -51.92 -0.79 -2.15
N SER A 44 -51.78 -0.19 -0.97
CA SER A 44 -52.65 0.88 -0.47
C SER A 44 -52.50 2.15 -1.31
N TYR A 45 -51.26 2.57 -1.59
CA TYR A 45 -50.96 3.73 -2.42
C TYR A 45 -51.46 3.53 -3.84
N HIS A 46 -51.23 2.36 -4.42
CA HIS A 46 -51.71 1.97 -5.74
C HIS A 46 -53.24 2.14 -5.87
N LYS A 47 -54.02 1.58 -4.94
CA LYS A 47 -55.48 1.72 -4.91
C LYS A 47 -55.94 3.18 -4.84
N LYS A 48 -55.30 4.00 -3.98
CA LYS A 48 -55.62 5.43 -3.83
C LYS A 48 -55.24 6.24 -5.08
N ALA A 49 -54.08 5.95 -5.68
CA ALA A 49 -53.58 6.62 -6.87
C ALA A 49 -54.47 6.36 -8.09
N ILE A 50 -54.89 5.11 -8.27
CA ILE A 50 -55.83 4.70 -9.31
C ILE A 50 -57.15 5.46 -9.18
N LYS A 51 -57.73 5.49 -7.97
CA LYS A 51 -58.98 6.22 -7.73
C LYS A 51 -58.88 7.68 -8.15
N ARG A 52 -57.79 8.37 -7.75
CA ARG A 52 -57.51 9.76 -8.13
C ARG A 52 -57.29 9.96 -9.63
N LEU A 53 -56.69 8.98 -10.32
CA LEU A 53 -56.44 9.06 -11.75
C LEU A 53 -57.73 8.87 -12.56
N ILE A 54 -58.62 7.97 -12.11
CA ILE A 54 -59.94 7.73 -12.71
C ILE A 54 -60.84 8.95 -12.56
N GLU A 55 -60.83 9.64 -11.41
CA GLU A 55 -61.61 10.86 -11.17
C GLU A 55 -61.30 12.00 -12.16
N ARG A 56 -60.17 11.95 -12.89
CA ARG A 56 -59.76 12.95 -13.89
C ARG A 56 -60.29 12.69 -15.31
N VAL A 57 -60.92 11.53 -15.56
CA VAL A 57 -61.33 11.08 -16.90
C VAL A 57 -62.81 10.67 -16.86
N THR A 58 -63.56 10.87 -17.95
CA THR A 58 -64.96 10.41 -18.00
C THR A 58 -65.02 8.87 -17.91
N PRO A 59 -65.94 8.27 -17.15
CA PRO A 59 -65.99 6.82 -16.90
C PRO A 59 -65.98 5.98 -18.19
N ASP A 60 -66.66 6.48 -19.22
CA ASP A 60 -66.79 5.95 -20.58
C ASP A 60 -65.49 5.93 -21.40
N LYS A 61 -64.39 6.53 -20.90
CA LYS A 61 -63.05 6.52 -21.51
C LYS A 61 -61.99 5.76 -20.70
N VAL A 62 -62.40 5.07 -19.63
CA VAL A 62 -61.52 4.25 -18.77
C VAL A 62 -61.75 2.77 -19.06
N VAL A 63 -60.66 2.01 -19.24
CA VAL A 63 -60.71 0.55 -19.40
C VAL A 63 -59.98 -0.09 -18.22
N PHE A 64 -60.43 -1.28 -17.79
CA PHE A 64 -59.85 -2.06 -16.68
C PHE A 64 -59.46 -3.48 -17.15
N GLY A 65 -58.31 -3.98 -16.70
CA GLY A 65 -58.05 -5.43 -16.53
C GLY A 65 -58.10 -6.36 -17.75
N LEU A 66 -58.09 -5.86 -18.98
CA LEU A 66 -58.11 -6.70 -20.19
C LEU A 66 -56.68 -6.96 -20.71
N PRO A 67 -56.31 -8.19 -21.13
CA PRO A 67 -55.02 -8.42 -21.79
C PRO A 67 -54.94 -7.61 -23.10
N ILE A 68 -53.75 -7.08 -23.41
CA ILE A 68 -53.54 -6.31 -24.64
C ILE A 68 -53.80 -7.20 -25.86
N THR A 69 -54.96 -7.02 -26.50
CA THR A 69 -55.28 -7.60 -27.82
C THR A 69 -55.21 -6.49 -28.86
N GLU A 70 -55.14 -6.84 -30.15
CA GLU A 70 -55.15 -5.89 -31.28
C GLU A 70 -56.32 -4.89 -31.22
N SER A 71 -57.39 -5.22 -30.48
CA SER A 71 -58.55 -4.37 -30.19
C SER A 71 -58.25 -3.04 -29.48
N LEU A 72 -57.14 -2.93 -28.72
CA LEU A 72 -56.74 -1.71 -28.01
C LEU A 72 -56.19 -0.61 -28.92
N LYS A 73 -55.76 -0.94 -30.15
CA LYS A 73 -55.30 0.05 -31.15
C LYS A 73 -56.47 0.89 -31.70
N MET A 74 -57.69 0.33 -31.72
CA MET A 74 -58.87 0.90 -32.38
C MET A 74 -59.91 1.53 -31.43
N GLY A 75 -59.84 1.28 -30.12
CA GLY A 75 -60.83 1.78 -29.15
C GLY A 75 -60.69 3.28 -28.81
N LYS A 76 -61.82 3.96 -28.53
CA LYS A 76 -61.87 5.35 -28.03
C LYS A 76 -61.68 5.40 -26.50
N TRP A 77 -60.50 5.07 -26.01
CA TRP A 77 -60.15 5.15 -24.58
C TRP A 77 -59.02 6.17 -24.34
N GLN A 78 -59.00 6.75 -23.14
CA GLN A 78 -58.01 7.76 -22.73
C GLN A 78 -57.10 7.23 -21.61
N LEU A 79 -57.61 6.35 -20.76
CA LEU A 79 -56.88 5.77 -19.64
C LEU A 79 -57.15 4.26 -19.53
N ALA A 80 -56.08 3.48 -19.39
CA ALA A 80 -56.13 2.05 -19.10
C ALA A 80 -55.45 1.82 -17.74
N VAL A 81 -56.12 1.17 -16.79
CA VAL A 81 -55.61 0.89 -15.42
C VAL A 81 -55.53 -0.62 -15.13
N ASP A 82 -54.47 -1.05 -14.47
CA ASP A 82 -54.20 -2.45 -14.08
C ASP A 82 -54.18 -3.42 -15.26
N PHE A 83 -53.27 -3.18 -16.21
CA PHE A 83 -53.13 -3.95 -17.44
C PHE A 83 -51.89 -4.83 -17.44
N VAL A 84 -52.05 -6.09 -17.82
CA VAL A 84 -50.92 -6.99 -18.06
C VAL A 84 -50.48 -6.88 -19.51
N ALA A 85 -49.29 -6.36 -19.74
CA ALA A 85 -48.62 -6.38 -21.04
C ALA A 85 -47.72 -7.63 -21.12
N ARG A 86 -48.05 -8.56 -22.02
CA ARG A 86 -47.27 -9.79 -22.22
C ARG A 86 -46.69 -9.83 -23.64
N GLY A 87 -45.37 -9.73 -23.73
CA GLY A 87 -44.58 -9.93 -24.95
C GLY A 87 -44.20 -11.40 -25.15
N GLN A 88 -43.18 -11.68 -25.96
CA GLN A 88 -42.77 -13.08 -26.22
C GLN A 88 -42.17 -13.76 -24.99
N ASN A 89 -41.27 -13.06 -24.28
CA ASN A 89 -40.57 -13.57 -23.09
C ASN A 89 -40.62 -12.61 -21.88
N LEU A 90 -41.33 -11.49 -22.00
CA LEU A 90 -41.43 -10.44 -20.99
C LEU A 90 -42.89 -10.20 -20.61
N GLU A 91 -43.11 -9.86 -19.35
CA GLU A 91 -44.43 -9.49 -18.81
C GLU A 91 -44.28 -8.29 -17.89
N SER A 92 -45.18 -7.32 -17.98
CA SER A 92 -45.23 -6.18 -17.06
C SER A 92 -46.68 -5.91 -16.65
N ASN A 93 -46.89 -5.74 -15.35
CA ASN A 93 -48.13 -5.24 -14.78
C ASN A 93 -48.10 -3.72 -14.80
N LEU A 94 -48.70 -3.14 -15.84
CA LEU A 94 -48.78 -1.69 -16.01
C LEU A 94 -49.86 -1.12 -15.09
N HIS A 95 -49.45 -0.29 -14.13
CA HIS A 95 -50.40 0.34 -13.20
C HIS A 95 -51.40 1.22 -13.95
N ALA A 96 -50.92 2.05 -14.89
CA ALA A 96 -51.78 2.75 -15.83
C ALA A 96 -51.08 3.07 -17.16
N VAL A 97 -51.85 3.28 -18.22
CA VAL A 97 -51.40 3.77 -19.53
C VAL A 97 -52.33 4.87 -19.98
N GLU A 98 -51.77 6.04 -20.26
CA GLU A 98 -52.50 7.16 -20.86
C GLU A 98 -52.33 7.15 -22.37
N ARG A 99 -53.41 7.43 -23.09
CA ARG A 99 -53.39 7.68 -24.53
C ARG A 99 -53.61 9.16 -24.80
N SER A 100 -52.65 9.79 -25.46
CA SER A 100 -52.81 11.18 -25.93
C SER A 100 -53.87 11.25 -27.03
N SER A 101 -54.81 12.20 -26.90
CA SER A 101 -55.85 12.43 -27.91
C SER A 101 -55.29 13.19 -29.11
N TYR A 102 -55.51 12.62 -30.29
CA TYR A 102 -55.46 13.19 -31.64
C TYR A 102 -55.45 14.73 -31.69
N GLN A 103 -54.32 15.34 -32.04
CA GLN A 103 -54.32 16.63 -32.73
C GLN A 103 -54.19 16.37 -34.22
N GLU A 104 -54.96 17.10 -35.02
CA GLU A 104 -55.12 16.92 -36.45
C GLU A 104 -53.77 16.90 -37.20
N GLN A 105 -53.64 15.93 -38.13
CA GLN A 105 -52.59 15.73 -39.13
C GLN A 105 -51.33 14.90 -38.72
N ASN A 106 -51.35 13.63 -39.12
CA ASN A 106 -50.20 12.75 -39.43
C ASN A 106 -49.19 12.33 -38.34
N GLU A 107 -49.54 12.32 -37.04
CA GLU A 107 -48.71 11.66 -36.02
C GLU A 107 -49.39 10.42 -35.36
N PRO A 108 -48.66 9.31 -35.14
CA PRO A 108 -49.20 8.11 -34.49
C PRO A 108 -49.54 8.34 -33.02
N ALA A 109 -50.61 7.71 -32.53
CA ALA A 109 -51.04 7.83 -31.13
C ALA A 109 -49.90 7.49 -30.15
N GLN A 110 -49.58 8.41 -29.23
CA GLN A 110 -48.55 8.19 -28.23
C GLN A 110 -49.15 7.56 -26.96
N PHE A 111 -48.57 6.43 -26.56
CA PHE A 111 -48.89 5.72 -25.32
C PHE A 111 -47.88 6.08 -24.24
N ILE A 112 -48.38 6.45 -23.06
CA ILE A 112 -47.56 6.91 -21.93
C ILE A 112 -47.82 5.97 -20.74
N PRO A 113 -46.89 5.06 -20.41
CA PRO A 113 -47.02 4.25 -19.21
C PRO A 113 -46.87 5.13 -17.96
N VAL A 114 -47.67 4.83 -16.95
CA VAL A 114 -47.71 5.50 -15.65
C VAL A 114 -47.45 4.46 -14.57
N ARG A 115 -46.44 4.69 -13.73
CA ARG A 115 -46.16 3.86 -12.56
C ARG A 115 -46.32 4.69 -11.28
N PHE A 116 -46.91 4.06 -10.27
CA PHE A 116 -47.14 4.64 -8.94
C PHE A 116 -46.05 4.16 -7.99
N ILE A 117 -45.41 5.09 -7.27
CA ILE A 117 -44.36 4.81 -6.28
C ILE A 117 -44.72 5.54 -4.99
N PHE A 118 -44.93 4.82 -3.89
CA PHE A 118 -45.41 5.47 -2.66
C PHE A 118 -44.38 6.41 -2.02
N THR A 119 -43.08 6.22 -2.30
CA THR A 119 -42.01 7.00 -1.69
C THR A 119 -41.90 8.43 -2.24
N ASN A 120 -41.57 9.38 -1.36
CA ASN A 120 -41.34 10.79 -1.70
C ASN A 120 -40.04 10.97 -2.50
N ILE A 121 -38.99 10.18 -2.23
CA ILE A 121 -37.71 10.22 -2.95
C ILE A 121 -37.65 9.11 -4.00
N LEU A 122 -37.47 9.51 -5.26
CA LEU A 122 -37.29 8.57 -6.38
C LEU A 122 -35.84 8.15 -6.57
N THR A 123 -35.63 6.86 -6.79
CA THR A 123 -34.32 6.26 -7.08
C THR A 123 -34.12 6.05 -8.59
N SER A 124 -32.90 5.69 -8.99
CA SER A 124 -32.64 5.25 -10.37
C SER A 124 -33.34 3.93 -10.69
N TYR A 125 -33.61 3.07 -9.70
CA TYR A 125 -34.32 1.81 -9.90
C TYR A 125 -35.78 2.03 -10.31
N ASP A 126 -36.45 3.03 -9.74
CA ASP A 126 -37.84 3.35 -10.08
C ASP A 126 -37.97 3.83 -11.54
N LYS A 127 -36.97 4.59 -12.01
CA LYS A 127 -36.88 5.02 -13.41
C LYS A 127 -36.64 3.83 -14.35
N LEU A 128 -35.83 2.85 -13.94
CA LEU A 128 -35.56 1.64 -14.71
C LEU A 128 -36.78 0.69 -14.75
N LEU A 129 -37.55 0.61 -13.66
CA LEU A 129 -38.80 -0.14 -13.62
C LEU A 129 -39.83 0.44 -14.60
N LEU A 130 -40.03 1.76 -14.59
CA LEU A 130 -40.88 2.41 -15.59
C LEU A 130 -40.34 2.25 -17.02
N ALA A 131 -39.02 2.26 -17.21
CA ALA A 131 -38.43 2.01 -18.52
C ALA A 131 -38.66 0.56 -18.99
N PHE A 132 -38.68 -0.41 -18.07
CA PHE A 132 -39.06 -1.80 -18.37
C PHE A 132 -40.53 -1.88 -18.78
N ASP A 133 -41.44 -1.23 -18.06
CA ASP A 133 -42.86 -1.14 -18.40
C ASP A 133 -43.08 -0.60 -19.82
N GLY A 134 -42.42 0.51 -20.15
CA GLY A 134 -42.48 1.09 -21.49
C GLY A 134 -41.82 0.23 -22.57
N PHE A 135 -40.79 -0.53 -22.22
CA PHE A 135 -40.13 -1.46 -23.13
C PHE A 135 -41.06 -2.62 -23.50
N VAL A 136 -41.71 -3.25 -22.51
CA VAL A 136 -42.70 -4.32 -22.73
C VAL A 136 -43.92 -3.78 -23.49
N LEU A 137 -44.42 -2.60 -23.12
CA LEU A 137 -45.53 -1.95 -23.82
C LEU A 137 -45.19 -1.66 -25.30
N SER A 138 -43.94 -1.27 -25.59
CA SER A 138 -43.48 -1.03 -26.96
C SER A 138 -43.42 -2.31 -27.79
N GLU A 139 -43.01 -3.44 -27.19
CA GLU A 139 -42.98 -4.76 -27.83
C GLU A 139 -44.40 -5.25 -28.16
N VAL A 140 -45.33 -5.14 -27.22
CA VAL A 140 -46.70 -5.62 -27.40
C VAL A 140 -47.50 -4.78 -28.40
N LEU A 141 -47.34 -3.45 -28.40
CA LEU A 141 -48.08 -2.58 -29.32
C LEU A 141 -47.43 -2.46 -30.70
N GLY A 142 -46.15 -2.81 -30.84
CA GLY A 142 -45.37 -2.59 -32.06
C GLY A 142 -45.11 -1.10 -32.37
N CYS A 143 -45.29 -0.22 -31.38
CA CYS A 143 -45.05 1.22 -31.50
C CYS A 143 -44.00 1.69 -30.48
N LYS A 144 -43.21 2.71 -30.83
CA LYS A 144 -42.13 3.20 -29.97
C LYS A 144 -42.66 4.06 -28.82
N VAL A 145 -42.52 3.59 -27.59
CA VAL A 145 -42.82 4.37 -26.37
C VAL A 145 -41.60 5.25 -26.03
N THR A 146 -41.77 6.57 -26.07
CA THR A 146 -40.65 7.51 -25.87
C THR A 146 -40.54 8.06 -24.44
N HIS A 147 -41.67 8.22 -23.75
CA HIS A 147 -41.73 8.81 -22.40
C HIS A 147 -42.76 8.09 -21.53
N GLY A 148 -42.52 8.09 -20.22
CA GLY A 148 -43.46 7.60 -19.20
C GLY A 148 -43.59 8.60 -18.05
N LYS A 149 -44.55 8.35 -17.15
CA LYS A 149 -44.80 9.17 -15.95
C LYS A 149 -44.60 8.33 -14.69
N LEU A 150 -43.88 8.88 -13.71
CA LEU A 150 -43.88 8.40 -12.33
C LEU A 150 -44.77 9.32 -11.50
N ILE A 151 -45.78 8.76 -10.84
CA ILE A 151 -46.58 9.48 -9.84
C ILE A 151 -46.10 8.98 -8.49
N HIS A 152 -45.58 9.90 -7.67
CA HIS A 152 -44.90 9.50 -6.43
C HIS A 152 -45.16 10.39 -5.23
N GLY A 153 -44.89 9.82 -4.05
CA GLY A 153 -44.98 10.50 -2.76
C GLY A 153 -46.39 10.83 -2.31
N ASP A 154 -46.50 11.39 -1.10
CA ASP A 154 -47.79 11.71 -0.47
C ASP A 154 -48.58 12.80 -1.20
N SER A 155 -47.86 13.65 -1.93
CA SER A 155 -48.40 14.72 -2.79
C SER A 155 -48.80 14.25 -4.19
N TYR A 156 -48.50 12.99 -4.58
CA TYR A 156 -48.77 12.43 -5.90
C TYR A 156 -48.15 13.29 -7.02
N THR A 157 -46.90 13.72 -6.79
CA THR A 157 -46.13 14.53 -7.74
C THR A 157 -45.84 13.71 -9.00
N THR A 158 -45.98 14.32 -10.17
CA THR A 158 -45.75 13.65 -11.46
C THR A 158 -44.38 14.01 -12.04
N MET A 159 -43.54 13.01 -12.29
CA MET A 159 -42.24 13.15 -12.95
C MET A 159 -42.25 12.48 -14.32
N ARG A 160 -41.82 13.19 -15.38
CA ARG A 160 -41.69 12.63 -16.73
C ARG A 160 -40.31 12.00 -16.91
N VAL A 161 -40.26 10.76 -17.40
CA VAL A 161 -39.02 10.01 -17.64
C VAL A 161 -38.87 9.72 -19.13
N ASN A 162 -37.66 9.93 -19.67
CA ASN A 162 -37.32 9.56 -21.05
C ASN A 162 -36.93 8.08 -21.12
N ILE A 163 -37.83 7.25 -21.63
CA ILE A 163 -37.67 5.79 -21.70
C ILE A 163 -36.65 5.41 -22.78
N SER A 164 -36.60 6.18 -23.88
CA SER A 164 -35.69 5.89 -24.99
C SER A 164 -34.20 5.96 -24.59
N ALA A 165 -33.86 6.82 -23.61
CA ALA A 165 -32.51 6.91 -23.06
C ALA A 165 -32.12 5.67 -22.23
N LEU A 166 -33.08 5.02 -21.57
CA LEU A 166 -32.87 3.88 -20.68
C LEU A 166 -33.07 2.52 -21.37
N ALA A 167 -33.63 2.50 -22.58
CA ALA A 167 -33.97 1.27 -23.31
C ALA A 167 -32.76 0.33 -23.52
N ASN A 168 -31.57 0.86 -23.79
CA ASN A 168 -30.36 0.04 -23.96
C ASN A 168 -29.95 -0.65 -22.65
N GLU A 169 -30.12 0.03 -21.51
CA GLU A 169 -29.81 -0.52 -20.20
C GLU A 169 -30.81 -1.61 -19.81
N VAL A 170 -32.11 -1.40 -20.07
CA VAL A 170 -33.16 -2.40 -19.86
C VAL A 170 -32.90 -3.66 -20.71
N ARG A 171 -32.52 -3.54 -21.99
CA ARG A 171 -32.14 -4.69 -22.83
C ARG A 171 -30.94 -5.46 -22.27
N LYS A 172 -29.93 -4.74 -21.77
CA LYS A 172 -28.75 -5.36 -21.17
C LYS A 172 -29.09 -6.13 -19.88
N LEU A 173 -29.97 -5.57 -19.05
CA LEU A 173 -30.40 -6.17 -17.79
C LEU A 173 -31.31 -7.38 -18.02
N THR A 174 -32.29 -7.27 -18.92
CA THR A 174 -33.15 -8.41 -19.31
C THR A 174 -32.34 -9.55 -19.91
N GLY A 175 -31.33 -9.26 -20.75
CA GLY A 175 -30.39 -10.27 -21.23
C GLY A 175 -29.62 -10.98 -20.11
N LYS A 176 -29.19 -10.25 -19.07
CA LYS A 176 -28.53 -10.86 -17.90
C LYS A 176 -29.49 -11.72 -17.07
N ILE A 177 -30.72 -11.27 -16.87
CA ILE A 177 -31.76 -12.03 -16.16
C ILE A 177 -32.05 -13.33 -16.92
N ALA A 178 -32.25 -13.26 -18.23
CA ALA A 178 -32.41 -14.43 -19.09
C ALA A 178 -31.27 -15.43 -18.89
N THR A 179 -30.01 -15.00 -19.03
CA THR A 179 -28.86 -15.88 -18.82
C THR A 179 -28.82 -16.49 -17.42
N SER A 180 -29.20 -15.73 -16.38
CA SER A 180 -29.21 -16.23 -15.00
C SER A 180 -30.35 -17.20 -14.70
N LEU A 181 -31.50 -17.05 -15.36
CA LEU A 181 -32.67 -17.91 -15.17
C LEU A 181 -32.61 -19.17 -16.04
N TYR A 182 -32.02 -19.09 -17.23
CA TYR A 182 -31.83 -20.24 -18.13
C TYR A 182 -30.55 -21.02 -17.86
N GLY A 183 -29.65 -20.51 -17.01
CA GLY A 183 -28.48 -21.25 -16.55
C GLY A 183 -28.86 -22.34 -15.55
N ASN A 184 -28.29 -23.55 -15.70
CA ASN A 184 -28.54 -24.70 -14.81
C ASN A 184 -27.97 -24.54 -13.38
N SER A 185 -27.41 -23.39 -13.02
CA SER A 185 -26.76 -23.14 -11.74
C SER A 185 -27.27 -21.85 -11.10
N PRO A 186 -27.58 -21.86 -9.79
CA PRO A 186 -27.99 -20.66 -9.07
C PRO A 186 -26.87 -19.60 -9.11
N PRO A 187 -27.21 -18.30 -9.08
CA PRO A 187 -26.21 -17.24 -8.98
C PRO A 187 -25.45 -17.34 -7.64
N ASP A 188 -24.18 -16.93 -7.66
CA ASP A 188 -23.34 -16.82 -6.46
C ASP A 188 -24.09 -16.07 -5.34
N LEU A 189 -24.18 -16.70 -4.17
CA LEU A 189 -24.77 -16.08 -3.00
C LEU A 189 -23.83 -14.99 -2.48
N ILE A 190 -24.23 -13.73 -2.65
CA ILE A 190 -23.46 -12.57 -2.20
C ILE A 190 -24.36 -11.69 -1.35
N LEU A 191 -24.00 -11.50 -0.08
CA LEU A 191 -24.68 -10.53 0.78
C LEU A 191 -24.39 -9.11 0.29
N ASN A 192 -25.43 -8.29 0.19
CA ASN A 192 -25.36 -6.92 -0.30
C ASN A 192 -26.18 -5.96 0.59
N ARG A 193 -26.19 -4.67 0.25
CA ARG A 193 -26.89 -3.64 1.05
C ARG A 193 -28.41 -3.86 1.12
N HIS A 194 -29.01 -4.46 0.09
CA HIS A 194 -30.44 -4.78 0.05
C HIS A 194 -30.85 -5.89 1.03
N CYS A 195 -29.90 -6.66 1.56
CA CYS A 195 -30.22 -7.77 2.46
C CYS A 195 -31.04 -7.37 3.69
N ILE A 196 -30.91 -6.13 4.20
CA ILE A 196 -31.63 -5.68 5.40
C ILE A 196 -33.15 -5.55 5.15
N GLU A 197 -33.54 -5.20 3.92
CA GLU A 197 -34.94 -5.04 3.48
C GLU A 197 -35.48 -6.30 2.78
N CYS A 198 -34.70 -7.38 2.72
CA CYS A 198 -35.01 -8.55 1.90
C CYS A 198 -35.76 -9.63 2.70
N GLU A 199 -36.84 -10.17 2.13
CA GLU A 199 -37.60 -11.30 2.71
C GLU A 199 -36.80 -12.62 2.84
N PHE A 200 -35.66 -12.73 2.15
CA PHE A 200 -34.77 -13.90 2.17
C PHE A 200 -33.50 -13.68 3.02
N GLN A 201 -33.42 -12.58 3.79
CA GLN A 201 -32.22 -12.21 4.54
C GLN A 201 -31.70 -13.35 5.44
N ALA A 202 -32.57 -13.94 6.26
CA ALA A 202 -32.18 -14.94 7.24
C ALA A 202 -31.58 -16.18 6.56
N ARG A 203 -32.25 -16.70 5.52
CA ARG A 203 -31.77 -17.82 4.70
C ARG A 203 -30.42 -17.51 4.05
N CYS A 204 -30.29 -16.34 3.42
CA CYS A 204 -29.06 -15.95 2.72
C CYS A 204 -27.90 -15.77 3.70
N ARG A 205 -28.13 -15.14 4.85
CA ARG A 205 -27.12 -14.96 5.89
C ARG A 205 -26.68 -16.31 6.47
N GLN A 206 -27.62 -17.20 6.75
CA GLN A 206 -27.32 -18.55 7.24
C GLN A 206 -26.44 -19.34 6.27
N LYS A 207 -26.81 -19.39 4.99
CA LYS A 207 -26.00 -20.05 3.96
C LYS A 207 -24.61 -19.43 3.79
N ALA A 208 -24.50 -18.09 3.89
CA ALA A 208 -23.22 -17.41 3.83
C ALA A 208 -22.32 -17.77 5.01
N ILE A 209 -22.90 -17.90 6.23
CA ILE A 209 -22.19 -18.36 7.44
C ILE A 209 -21.71 -19.80 7.27
N GLU A 210 -22.57 -20.70 6.80
CA GLU A 210 -22.23 -22.11 6.55
C GLU A 210 -21.11 -22.28 5.51
N ALA A 211 -21.12 -21.45 4.47
CA ALA A 211 -20.09 -21.43 3.43
C ALA A 211 -18.82 -20.64 3.84
N ASP A 212 -18.83 -19.96 5.00
CA ASP A 212 -17.77 -19.05 5.44
C ASP A 212 -17.41 -17.99 4.39
N ASP A 213 -18.40 -17.50 3.62
CA ASP A 213 -18.17 -16.66 2.43
C ASP A 213 -17.67 -15.25 2.78
N LEU A 214 -16.78 -14.72 1.93
CA LEU A 214 -16.19 -13.38 2.10
C LEU A 214 -17.21 -12.23 2.16
N SER A 215 -18.43 -12.40 1.63
CA SER A 215 -19.49 -11.39 1.69
C SER A 215 -20.05 -11.17 3.09
N LEU A 216 -19.74 -12.04 4.07
CA LEU A 216 -20.05 -11.80 5.48
C LEU A 216 -19.35 -10.55 6.01
N LEU A 217 -18.11 -10.27 5.56
CA LEU A 217 -17.36 -9.11 6.01
C LEU A 217 -17.95 -7.83 5.40
N SER A 218 -18.63 -7.05 6.24
CA SER A 218 -19.25 -5.78 5.85
C SER A 218 -18.18 -4.82 5.30
N GLY A 219 -18.51 -4.15 4.18
CA GLY A 219 -17.61 -3.20 3.51
C GLY A 219 -16.70 -3.82 2.44
N MET A 220 -16.64 -5.15 2.30
CA MET A 220 -15.88 -5.76 1.21
C MET A 220 -16.58 -5.57 -0.14
N THR A 221 -15.90 -4.91 -1.08
CA THR A 221 -16.42 -4.66 -2.43
C THR A 221 -16.33 -5.91 -3.31
N GLU A 222 -17.12 -5.97 -4.39
CA GLU A 222 -17.05 -7.06 -5.37
C GLU A 222 -15.65 -7.17 -6.01
N LYS A 223 -15.01 -6.02 -6.30
CA LYS A 223 -13.63 -5.97 -6.83
C LYS A 223 -12.63 -6.59 -5.85
N GLU A 224 -12.77 -6.34 -4.54
CA GLU A 224 -11.91 -6.93 -3.52
C GLU A 224 -12.15 -8.42 -3.35
N ARG A 225 -13.42 -8.87 -3.32
CA ARG A 225 -13.76 -10.31 -3.32
C ARG A 225 -13.13 -11.02 -4.51
N ASN A 226 -13.32 -10.51 -5.72
CA ASN A 226 -12.76 -11.12 -6.93
C ASN A 226 -11.23 -11.13 -6.92
N LYS A 227 -10.59 -10.10 -6.35
CA LYS A 227 -9.13 -10.08 -6.14
C LYS A 227 -8.66 -11.15 -5.17
N HIS A 228 -9.40 -11.45 -4.10
CA HIS A 228 -9.10 -12.55 -3.20
C HIS A 228 -9.35 -13.92 -3.84
N ARG A 229 -10.50 -14.09 -4.52
CA ARG A 229 -10.84 -15.30 -5.28
C ARG A 229 -9.81 -15.65 -6.34
N SER A 230 -9.27 -14.65 -7.06
CA SER A 230 -8.18 -14.85 -8.04
C SER A 230 -6.88 -15.40 -7.45
N LYS A 231 -6.72 -15.31 -6.11
CA LYS A 231 -5.58 -15.85 -5.35
C LYS A 231 -5.91 -17.16 -4.63
N GLY A 232 -7.08 -17.76 -4.89
CA GLY A 232 -7.55 -18.97 -4.22
C GLY A 232 -8.09 -18.75 -2.82
N ILE A 233 -8.45 -17.51 -2.44
CA ILE A 233 -9.03 -17.18 -1.13
C ILE A 233 -10.53 -16.96 -1.32
N PHE A 234 -11.34 -17.88 -0.80
CA PHE A 234 -12.79 -17.90 -0.94
C PHE A 234 -13.53 -17.75 0.39
N THR A 235 -12.87 -18.00 1.53
CA THR A 235 -13.51 -17.99 2.84
C THR A 235 -12.91 -16.98 3.82
N VAL A 236 -13.69 -16.54 4.83
CA VAL A 236 -13.22 -15.64 5.89
C VAL A 236 -12.10 -16.31 6.68
N ASN A 237 -12.21 -17.60 6.99
CA ASN A 237 -11.14 -18.36 7.63
C ASN A 237 -9.86 -18.35 6.79
N GLN A 238 -9.92 -18.58 5.48
CA GLN A 238 -8.73 -18.49 4.62
C GLN A 238 -8.13 -17.08 4.62
N LEU A 239 -8.98 -16.05 4.59
CA LEU A 239 -8.54 -14.65 4.65
C LEU A 239 -7.81 -14.33 5.97
N SER A 240 -8.22 -14.93 7.10
CA SER A 240 -7.61 -14.72 8.41
C SER A 240 -6.10 -15.06 8.44
N TYR A 241 -5.66 -16.08 7.68
CA TYR A 241 -4.26 -16.49 7.59
C TYR A 241 -3.40 -15.54 6.74
N THR A 242 -4.02 -14.59 6.03
CA THR A 242 -3.30 -13.65 5.16
C THR A 242 -2.81 -12.41 5.90
N PHE A 243 -3.34 -12.13 7.10
CA PHE A 243 -2.90 -10.99 7.87
C PHE A 243 -1.46 -11.18 8.36
N ARG A 244 -0.59 -10.22 8.04
CA ARG A 244 0.79 -10.19 8.51
C ARG A 244 1.09 -8.86 9.19
N PRO A 245 1.46 -8.85 10.49
CA PRO A 245 1.85 -7.62 11.19
C PRO A 245 3.04 -6.97 10.49
N ARG A 246 2.85 -5.80 9.87
CA ARG A 246 3.93 -5.03 9.26
C ARG A 246 4.45 -4.02 10.28
N ARG A 247 5.79 -3.93 10.46
CA ARG A 247 6.40 -2.89 11.31
C ARG A 247 5.95 -1.51 10.86
N ARG A 248 5.43 -0.73 11.81
CA ARG A 248 5.04 0.68 11.67
C ARG A 248 6.21 1.44 11.01
N ARG A 249 5.99 2.03 9.83
CA ARG A 249 6.97 2.95 9.24
C ARG A 249 7.05 4.15 10.18
N LYS A 250 8.24 4.50 10.71
CA LYS A 250 8.45 5.60 11.67
C LYS A 250 7.93 6.99 11.22
N ARG A 251 7.48 7.14 9.96
CA ARG A 251 6.95 8.39 9.38
C ARG A 251 5.49 8.26 8.85
N ALA A 252 4.78 7.18 9.14
CA ALA A 252 3.39 7.05 8.69
C ALA A 252 2.49 8.03 9.48
N LYS A 253 2.03 9.10 8.82
CA LYS A 253 1.16 10.12 9.45
C LYS A 253 -0.18 9.55 9.96
N ASN A 254 -0.65 8.41 9.43
CA ASN A 254 -1.86 7.70 9.84
C ASN A 254 -1.73 6.19 9.57
N PRO A 255 -1.19 5.38 10.51
CA PRO A 255 -0.90 3.96 10.27
C PRO A 255 -2.15 3.07 10.14
N ALA A 256 -3.31 3.53 10.63
CA ALA A 256 -4.56 2.78 10.67
C ALA A 256 -5.43 2.89 9.39
N ARG A 257 -4.88 3.45 8.30
CA ARG A 257 -5.54 3.49 6.99
C ARG A 257 -4.67 2.76 5.96
N PRO A 258 -5.22 1.78 5.20
CA PRO A 258 -6.61 1.31 5.15
C PRO A 258 -6.98 0.27 6.24
N HIS A 259 -8.28 0.11 6.51
CA HIS A 259 -8.83 -0.96 7.37
C HIS A 259 -8.48 -2.35 6.80
N TYR A 260 -8.03 -3.26 7.66
CA TYR A 260 -7.54 -4.58 7.25
C TYR A 260 -8.61 -5.66 7.42
N LEU A 261 -9.34 -5.99 6.36
CA LEU A 261 -10.35 -7.09 6.37
C LEU A 261 -9.74 -8.44 6.79
N ALA A 262 -8.46 -8.67 6.52
CA ALA A 262 -7.75 -9.87 6.99
C ALA A 262 -7.54 -9.88 8.51
N LEU A 263 -7.37 -8.72 9.15
CA LEU A 263 -7.32 -8.62 10.61
C LEU A 263 -8.70 -8.81 11.22
N GLN A 264 -9.75 -8.30 10.57
CA GLN A 264 -11.14 -8.57 10.98
C GLN A 264 -11.45 -10.07 10.95
N ALA A 265 -11.07 -10.75 9.87
CA ALA A 265 -11.18 -12.20 9.75
C ALA A 265 -10.39 -12.95 10.84
N LEU A 266 -9.21 -12.44 11.22
CA LEU A 266 -8.42 -12.98 12.32
C LEU A 266 -9.09 -12.80 13.68
N SER A 267 -9.67 -11.62 13.94
CA SER A 267 -10.47 -11.38 15.15
C SER A 267 -11.61 -12.38 15.28
N ILE A 268 -12.36 -12.61 14.19
CA ILE A 268 -13.48 -13.58 14.16
C ILE A 268 -12.98 -14.99 14.48
N ARG A 269 -11.91 -15.45 13.81
CA ARG A 269 -11.36 -16.80 14.01
C ARG A 269 -10.86 -17.02 15.45
N GLU A 270 -10.18 -16.03 16.02
CA GLU A 270 -9.56 -16.15 17.35
C GLU A 270 -10.46 -15.67 18.49
N ASN A 271 -11.68 -15.22 18.17
CA ASN A 271 -12.61 -14.58 19.09
C ASN A 271 -11.90 -13.54 20.00
N THR A 272 -11.07 -12.71 19.38
CA THR A 272 -10.15 -11.78 20.07
C THR A 272 -10.32 -10.38 19.50
N VAL A 273 -10.39 -9.37 20.37
CA VAL A 273 -10.39 -7.97 19.95
C VAL A 273 -8.96 -7.56 19.63
N HIS A 274 -8.70 -7.23 18.36
CA HIS A 274 -7.38 -6.75 17.94
C HIS A 274 -7.34 -5.23 17.89
N ILE A 275 -6.29 -4.63 18.46
CA ILE A 275 -6.06 -3.19 18.44
C ILE A 275 -4.92 -2.85 17.49
N HIS A 276 -5.18 -1.97 16.54
CA HIS A 276 -4.24 -1.50 15.54
C HIS A 276 -3.98 0.00 15.62
N GLY A 277 -2.76 0.38 15.97
CA GLY A 277 -2.43 1.77 16.29
C GLY A 277 -3.00 2.19 17.64
N GLU A 278 -3.24 3.49 17.80
CA GLU A 278 -3.68 4.10 19.06
C GLU A 278 -5.05 4.74 18.86
N PRO A 279 -6.16 4.09 19.26
CA PRO A 279 -7.46 4.74 19.29
C PRO A 279 -7.45 5.84 20.36
N GLN A 280 -7.83 7.06 20.00
CA GLN A 280 -7.95 8.17 20.95
C GLN A 280 -9.38 8.75 20.86
N LEU A 281 -10.05 8.82 22.01
CA LEU A 281 -11.30 9.54 22.18
C LEU A 281 -11.05 10.76 23.06
N ALA A 282 -11.48 11.92 22.60
CA ALA A 282 -11.37 13.16 23.37
C ALA A 282 -12.30 13.12 24.58
N ASP A 283 -11.78 13.41 25.77
CA ASP A 283 -12.56 13.45 27.00
C ASP A 283 -13.11 14.87 27.31
N SER A 284 -14.07 14.94 28.23
CA SER A 284 -14.66 16.16 28.80
C SER A 284 -15.43 15.83 30.08
N ARG A 285 -15.67 16.84 30.93
CA ARG A 285 -16.39 16.66 32.20
C ARG A 285 -17.83 16.16 32.00
N SER A 286 -18.55 16.73 31.04
CA SER A 286 -19.88 16.26 30.63
C SER A 286 -19.78 15.51 29.31
N ARG A 287 -20.37 14.33 29.21
CA ARG A 287 -20.39 13.50 28.00
C ARG A 287 -21.81 13.30 27.54
N VAL A 288 -22.10 13.60 26.28
CA VAL A 288 -23.45 13.46 25.69
C VAL A 288 -23.40 12.38 24.62
N TYR A 289 -24.10 11.27 24.83
CA TYR A 289 -24.27 10.22 23.82
C TYR A 289 -25.56 10.49 23.06
N LEU A 290 -25.42 10.76 21.76
CA LEU A 290 -26.49 11.25 20.90
C LEU A 290 -26.88 10.18 19.89
N ASP A 291 -28.19 9.95 19.78
CA ASP A 291 -28.81 9.16 18.73
C ASP A 291 -30.04 9.89 18.20
N ILE A 292 -30.20 9.93 16.88
CA ILE A 292 -31.28 10.67 16.21
C ILE A 292 -32.03 9.71 15.30
N GLU A 293 -33.34 9.63 15.47
CA GLU A 293 -34.23 8.84 14.62
C GLU A 293 -34.97 9.74 13.63
N GLY A 294 -35.15 9.25 12.41
CA GLY A 294 -35.83 9.99 11.35
C GLY A 294 -36.39 9.11 10.26
N LEU A 295 -37.22 9.71 9.43
CA LEU A 295 -37.82 9.12 8.23
C LEU A 295 -37.02 9.60 7.01
N PRO A 296 -36.18 8.75 6.39
CA PRO A 296 -35.33 9.17 5.29
C PRO A 296 -36.10 9.68 4.07
N ASP A 297 -37.29 9.11 3.84
CA ASP A 297 -38.15 9.43 2.69
C ASP A 297 -38.77 10.83 2.82
N ASP A 298 -39.31 11.14 4.00
CA ASP A 298 -39.88 12.46 4.32
C ASP A 298 -38.79 13.49 4.66
N GLN A 299 -37.56 12.99 4.85
CA GLN A 299 -36.44 13.74 5.37
C GLN A 299 -36.81 14.51 6.65
N PHE A 300 -37.50 13.83 7.57
CA PHE A 300 -38.00 14.40 8.82
C PHE A 300 -37.37 13.66 10.01
N TYR A 301 -36.85 14.39 10.99
CA TYR A 301 -36.32 13.81 12.23
C TYR A 301 -37.37 13.94 13.35
N TYR A 302 -37.78 12.81 13.92
CA TYR A 302 -38.91 12.78 14.87
C TYR A 302 -38.51 12.56 16.32
N LEU A 303 -37.27 12.12 16.58
CA LEU A 303 -36.82 11.80 17.93
C LEU A 303 -35.31 12.04 18.08
N ILE A 304 -34.94 12.76 19.14
CA ILE A 304 -33.55 12.92 19.58
C ILE A 304 -33.42 12.33 20.98
N GLY A 305 -32.52 11.37 21.12
CA GLY A 305 -32.05 10.83 22.39
C GLY A 305 -30.73 11.43 22.78
N ALA A 306 -30.62 11.92 24.02
CA ALA A 306 -29.37 12.41 24.56
C ALA A 306 -29.17 11.85 25.97
N LEU A 307 -28.22 10.91 26.10
CA LEU A 307 -27.76 10.45 27.41
C LEU A 307 -26.62 11.37 27.87
N VAL A 308 -26.87 12.18 28.89
CA VAL A 308 -25.89 13.09 29.49
C VAL A 308 -25.30 12.42 30.72
N VAL A 309 -23.98 12.33 30.75
CA VAL A 309 -23.21 11.83 31.90
C VAL A 309 -22.33 12.95 32.41
N SER A 310 -22.61 13.44 33.62
CA SER A 310 -21.85 14.52 34.28
C SER A 310 -21.61 14.16 35.74
N ASP A 311 -20.35 14.27 36.20
CA ASP A 311 -19.96 14.02 37.59
C ASP A 311 -20.49 12.67 38.17
N GLY A 312 -20.57 11.63 37.32
CA GLY A 312 -21.04 10.29 37.71
C GLY A 312 -22.57 10.10 37.71
N GLN A 313 -23.35 11.14 37.43
CA GLN A 313 -24.81 11.04 37.24
C GLN A 313 -25.17 10.86 35.77
N GLU A 314 -26.07 9.92 35.48
CA GLU A 314 -26.60 9.67 34.14
C GLU A 314 -28.04 10.20 34.04
N THR A 315 -28.29 11.16 33.15
CA THR A 315 -29.64 11.66 32.84
C THR A 315 -29.95 11.46 31.36
N PHE A 316 -31.07 10.80 31.07
CA PHE A 316 -31.53 10.61 29.69
C PHE A 316 -32.57 11.67 29.35
N HIS A 317 -32.32 12.41 28.27
CA HIS A 317 -33.22 13.41 27.73
C HIS A 317 -33.80 12.92 26.41
N THR A 318 -35.10 13.09 26.26
CA THR A 318 -35.84 12.73 25.06
C THR A 318 -36.51 13.97 24.50
N PHE A 319 -36.29 14.23 23.22
CA PHE A 319 -36.97 15.30 22.49
C PHE A 319 -37.74 14.66 21.34
N TRP A 320 -39.00 15.04 21.18
CA TRP A 320 -39.93 14.39 20.26
C TRP A 320 -40.63 15.43 19.39
N ALA A 321 -40.84 15.10 18.11
CA ALA A 321 -41.62 15.89 17.17
C ALA A 321 -42.82 15.06 16.67
N ASP A 322 -44.02 15.62 16.83
CA ASP A 322 -45.24 15.01 16.29
C ASP A 322 -45.37 15.35 14.80
N GLN A 323 -45.09 16.61 14.43
CA GLN A 323 -45.20 17.15 13.06
C GLN A 323 -43.91 17.84 12.58
N ASP A 324 -43.81 18.10 11.28
CA ASP A 324 -42.67 18.82 10.65
C ASP A 324 -42.38 20.19 11.29
N SER A 325 -43.41 20.89 11.78
CA SER A 325 -43.27 22.17 12.49
C SER A 325 -42.55 22.06 13.83
N ASP A 326 -42.57 20.88 14.45
CA ASP A 326 -42.00 20.64 15.76
C ASP A 326 -40.51 20.28 15.66
N GLU A 327 -40.02 19.87 14.49
CA GLU A 327 -38.62 19.50 14.27
C GLU A 327 -37.66 20.65 14.67
N PRO A 328 -37.83 21.91 14.22
CA PRO A 328 -36.99 23.02 14.67
C PRO A 328 -37.06 23.26 16.19
N ILE A 329 -38.23 23.05 16.81
CA ILE A 329 -38.43 23.22 18.26
C ILE A 329 -37.66 22.14 19.02
N MET A 330 -37.79 20.88 18.60
CA MET A 330 -37.11 19.72 19.16
C MET A 330 -35.58 19.90 19.15
N PHE A 331 -35.01 20.31 18.00
CA PHE A 331 -33.59 20.60 17.91
C PHE A 331 -33.17 21.81 18.74
N THR A 332 -34.00 22.85 18.81
CA THR A 332 -33.73 24.04 19.63
C THR A 332 -33.62 23.67 21.12
N GLN A 333 -34.55 22.86 21.62
CA GLN A 333 -34.54 22.36 23.00
C GLN A 333 -33.27 21.53 23.29
N PHE A 334 -32.90 20.63 22.37
CA PHE A 334 -31.67 19.86 22.47
C PHE A 334 -30.42 20.76 22.54
N ILE A 335 -30.31 21.72 21.62
CA ILE A 335 -29.17 22.65 21.57
C ILE A 335 -29.09 23.49 22.85
N GLN A 336 -30.23 23.96 23.35
CA GLN A 336 -30.30 24.73 24.60
C GLN A 336 -29.84 23.90 25.79
N MET A 337 -30.28 22.65 25.92
CA MET A 337 -29.84 21.72 26.97
C MET A 337 -28.33 21.50 26.92
N VAL A 338 -27.76 21.19 25.74
CA VAL A 338 -26.31 20.98 25.61
C VAL A 338 -25.52 22.28 25.87
N SER A 339 -26.08 23.43 25.50
CA SER A 339 -25.44 24.75 25.73
C SER A 339 -25.37 25.15 27.21
N GLN A 340 -26.15 24.53 28.10
CA GLN A 340 -26.06 24.76 29.54
C GLN A 340 -24.86 24.05 30.18
N LEU A 341 -24.26 23.08 29.47
CA LEU A 341 -23.09 22.34 29.94
C LEU A 341 -21.81 23.18 29.76
N VAL A 342 -21.03 23.36 30.82
CA VAL A 342 -19.82 24.19 30.83
C VAL A 342 -18.71 23.57 29.95
N ASP A 343 -18.41 22.30 30.16
CA ASP A 343 -17.43 21.52 29.38
C ASP A 343 -18.05 20.21 28.93
N PHE A 344 -18.29 20.08 27.61
CA PHE A 344 -18.99 18.94 27.05
C PHE A 344 -18.35 18.40 25.77
N ARG A 345 -18.60 17.12 25.51
CA ARG A 345 -18.35 16.43 24.24
C ARG A 345 -19.58 15.65 23.84
N VAL A 346 -19.93 15.72 22.57
CA VAL A 346 -21.02 14.92 21.99
C VAL A 346 -20.45 13.73 21.25
N PHE A 347 -20.89 12.52 21.55
CA PHE A 347 -20.51 11.30 20.86
C PHE A 347 -21.69 10.82 20.03
N HIS A 348 -21.41 10.40 18.79
CA HIS A 348 -22.40 9.84 17.87
C HIS A 348 -21.76 8.73 17.03
N TYR A 349 -22.57 7.85 16.44
CA TYR A 349 -22.09 6.62 15.79
C TYR A 349 -22.30 6.62 14.26
N GLY A 350 -21.35 7.22 13.54
CA GLY A 350 -21.45 7.42 12.10
C GLY A 350 -21.55 8.90 11.75
N ASP A 351 -21.86 9.23 10.50
CA ASP A 351 -21.97 10.63 10.07
C ASP A 351 -23.43 11.15 10.07
N TYR A 352 -24.40 10.29 10.37
CA TYR A 352 -25.83 10.56 10.23
C TYR A 352 -26.29 11.72 11.12
N GLU A 353 -25.94 11.70 12.41
CA GLU A 353 -26.35 12.72 13.39
C GLU A 353 -25.71 14.08 13.06
N ALA A 354 -24.45 14.07 12.63
CA ALA A 354 -23.75 15.28 12.22
C ALA A 354 -24.35 15.88 10.93
N ILE A 355 -24.88 15.04 10.02
CA ILE A 355 -25.62 15.49 8.84
C ILE A 355 -26.97 16.09 9.26
N ALA A 356 -27.68 15.44 10.19
CA ALA A 356 -28.95 15.95 10.73
C ALA A 356 -28.77 17.35 11.37
N LEU A 357 -27.76 17.52 12.22
CA LEU A 357 -27.43 18.81 12.84
C LEU A 357 -27.03 19.89 11.82
N ARG A 358 -26.31 19.53 10.75
CA ARG A 358 -25.98 20.48 9.67
C ARG A 358 -27.21 20.88 8.86
N ARG A 359 -28.14 19.94 8.64
CA ARG A 359 -29.37 20.18 7.88
C ARG A 359 -30.34 21.08 8.65
N ILE A 360 -30.54 20.83 9.93
CA ILE A 360 -31.44 21.65 10.74
C ILE A 360 -30.91 23.08 10.93
N LYS A 361 -29.58 23.28 10.91
CA LYS A 361 -28.97 24.62 10.94
C LYS A 361 -29.55 25.54 9.86
N ALA A 362 -29.81 25.01 8.66
CA ALA A 362 -30.39 25.78 7.55
C ALA A 362 -31.88 26.14 7.77
N LYS A 363 -32.59 25.40 8.63
CA LYS A 363 -34.01 25.65 8.98
C LYS A 363 -34.17 26.55 10.22
N LEU A 364 -33.12 26.74 11.01
CA LEU A 364 -33.15 27.50 12.26
C LEU A 364 -32.71 28.96 12.08
N PRO A 365 -33.25 29.90 12.89
CA PRO A 365 -32.81 31.30 12.88
C PRO A 365 -31.31 31.47 13.12
N GLU A 366 -30.70 32.50 12.52
CA GLU A 366 -29.25 32.74 12.55
C GLU A 366 -28.64 32.79 13.97
N PHE A 367 -29.40 33.27 14.97
CA PHE A 367 -28.91 33.37 16.35
C PHE A 367 -28.61 31.99 17.00
N HIS A 368 -29.16 30.89 16.47
CA HIS A 368 -28.85 29.52 16.92
C HIS A 368 -27.61 28.93 16.22
N HIS A 369 -27.16 29.49 15.10
CA HIS A 369 -26.06 28.94 14.30
C HIS A 369 -24.75 28.80 15.08
N PRO A 370 -24.31 29.78 15.91
CA PRO A 370 -23.08 29.64 16.68
C PRO A 370 -23.13 28.49 17.69
N LYS A 371 -24.31 28.24 18.28
CA LYS A 371 -24.50 27.14 19.26
C LYS A 371 -24.40 25.78 18.58
N ILE A 372 -25.00 25.62 17.39
CA ILE A 372 -24.92 24.38 16.60
C ILE A 372 -23.48 24.13 16.13
N GLU A 373 -22.78 25.17 15.69
CA GLU A 373 -21.37 25.05 15.30
C GLU A 373 -20.48 24.64 16.47
N ALA A 374 -20.75 25.15 17.67
CA ALA A 374 -20.05 24.72 18.89
C ALA A 374 -20.29 23.24 19.20
N VAL A 375 -21.54 22.76 19.07
CA VAL A 375 -21.88 21.33 19.23
C VAL A 375 -21.16 20.49 18.17
N LEU A 376 -21.23 20.86 16.89
CA LEU A 376 -20.56 20.15 15.78
C LEU A 376 -19.04 20.11 15.96
N LYS A 377 -18.41 21.20 16.41
CA LYS A 377 -16.96 21.27 16.68
C LYS A 377 -16.54 20.37 17.85
N ARG A 378 -17.46 20.10 18.79
CA ARG A 378 -17.28 19.22 19.94
C ARG A 378 -17.92 17.84 19.73
N ALA A 379 -18.39 17.52 18.52
CA ALA A 379 -18.94 16.22 18.18
C ALA A 379 -17.82 15.25 17.73
N THR A 380 -17.84 14.04 18.26
CA THR A 380 -16.88 12.97 17.96
C THR A 380 -17.61 11.78 17.34
N ASN A 381 -17.28 11.47 16.08
CA ASN A 381 -17.76 10.26 15.41
C ASN A 381 -16.98 9.04 15.93
N VAL A 382 -17.61 8.22 16.77
CA VAL A 382 -16.99 7.04 17.40
C VAL A 382 -16.63 5.96 16.38
N MET A 383 -17.47 5.77 15.35
CA MET A 383 -17.19 4.83 14.25
C MET A 383 -15.87 5.17 13.54
N SER A 384 -15.53 6.46 13.42
CA SER A 384 -14.28 6.91 12.79
C SER A 384 -13.03 6.52 13.58
N VAL A 385 -13.17 6.21 14.87
CA VAL A 385 -12.11 5.69 15.75
C VAL A 385 -12.12 4.17 15.75
N VAL A 386 -13.29 3.54 15.89
CA VAL A 386 -13.43 2.07 15.90
C VAL A 386 -12.96 1.47 14.58
N HIS A 387 -13.53 1.88 13.45
CA HIS A 387 -13.30 1.27 12.15
C HIS A 387 -11.80 1.11 11.79
N PRO A 388 -10.92 2.12 11.90
CA PRO A 388 -9.51 1.96 11.58
C PRO A 388 -8.69 1.21 12.66
N HIS A 389 -9.06 1.31 13.93
CA HIS A 389 -8.20 0.93 15.05
C HIS A 389 -8.61 -0.32 15.83
N ILE A 390 -9.89 -0.69 15.86
CA ILE A 390 -10.40 -1.73 16.74
C ILE A 390 -11.15 -2.76 15.89
N TYR A 391 -10.70 -4.00 15.96
CA TYR A 391 -11.21 -5.12 15.18
C TYR A 391 -11.90 -6.09 16.11
N PHE A 392 -13.21 -5.91 16.29
CA PHE A 392 -14.06 -6.82 17.06
C PHE A 392 -14.23 -8.15 16.32
N PRO A 393 -14.49 -9.28 17.00
CA PRO A 393 -14.76 -10.58 16.37
C PRO A 393 -16.20 -10.64 15.82
N THR A 394 -16.59 -9.64 15.06
CA THR A 394 -17.93 -9.48 14.46
C THR A 394 -17.82 -9.34 12.94
N TYR A 395 -18.86 -9.69 12.19
CA TYR A 395 -18.86 -9.55 10.73
C TYR A 395 -19.04 -8.10 10.25
N SER A 396 -19.56 -7.24 11.12
CA SER A 396 -19.74 -5.81 10.86
C SER A 396 -19.30 -4.97 12.07
N ASN A 397 -18.97 -3.71 11.80
CA ASN A 397 -18.72 -2.70 12.82
C ASN A 397 -20.02 -1.94 13.19
N GLY A 398 -21.20 -2.53 13.00
CA GLY A 398 -22.45 -1.90 13.44
C GLY A 398 -22.50 -1.78 14.96
N LEU A 399 -23.13 -0.70 15.46
CA LEU A 399 -23.26 -0.44 16.90
C LEU A 399 -23.88 -1.63 17.64
N LYS A 400 -24.90 -2.26 17.03
CA LYS A 400 -25.58 -3.43 17.58
C LYS A 400 -24.70 -4.67 17.67
N ASP A 401 -23.96 -4.97 16.60
CA ASP A 401 -23.09 -6.14 16.55
C ASP A 401 -21.97 -6.03 17.60
N ILE A 402 -21.39 -4.83 17.76
CA ILE A 402 -20.37 -4.55 18.78
C ILE A 402 -20.98 -4.58 20.19
N GLY A 403 -22.14 -3.95 20.39
CA GLY A 403 -22.84 -3.95 21.68
C GLY A 403 -23.18 -5.35 22.18
N ASN A 404 -23.70 -6.20 21.30
CA ASN A 404 -24.00 -7.60 21.59
C ASN A 404 -22.73 -8.39 21.95
N PHE A 405 -21.62 -8.15 21.25
CA PHE A 405 -20.34 -8.78 21.57
C PHE A 405 -19.80 -8.33 22.94
N LEU A 406 -19.98 -7.06 23.31
CA LEU A 406 -19.60 -6.53 24.62
C LEU A 406 -20.52 -6.97 25.76
N GLY A 407 -21.49 -7.86 25.50
CA GLY A 407 -22.37 -8.44 26.53
C GLY A 407 -23.56 -7.56 26.92
N TYR A 408 -23.78 -6.44 26.23
CA TYR A 408 -24.94 -5.57 26.48
C TYR A 408 -26.18 -6.13 25.78
N LYS A 409 -27.12 -6.65 26.57
CA LYS A 409 -28.42 -7.11 26.07
C LYS A 409 -29.39 -5.94 25.99
N ARG A 410 -30.01 -5.79 24.82
CA ARG A 410 -31.04 -4.77 24.61
C ARG A 410 -32.36 -5.27 25.16
N ARG A 411 -33.30 -4.36 25.38
CA ARG A 411 -34.66 -4.76 25.79
C ARG A 411 -35.41 -5.45 24.65
N HIS A 412 -35.12 -5.04 23.41
CA HIS A 412 -35.64 -5.66 22.18
C HIS A 412 -34.49 -6.16 21.29
N ASP A 413 -34.03 -7.39 21.52
CA ASP A 413 -32.90 -7.99 20.79
C ASP A 413 -33.15 -8.16 19.27
N SER A 414 -34.41 -8.17 18.80
CA SER A 414 -34.77 -8.36 17.39
C SER A 414 -35.11 -7.06 16.64
N ALA A 415 -35.18 -5.91 17.30
CA ALA A 415 -35.61 -4.66 16.67
C ALA A 415 -34.51 -4.09 15.74
N THR A 416 -34.84 -3.81 14.48
CA THR A 416 -33.94 -3.19 13.48
C THR A 416 -34.27 -1.71 13.29
N GLY A 417 -33.34 -0.91 12.74
CA GLY A 417 -33.63 0.50 12.43
C GLY A 417 -34.70 0.68 11.35
N LEU A 418 -35.02 -0.35 10.56
CA LEU A 418 -36.17 -0.33 9.66
C LEU A 418 -37.49 -0.58 10.40
N GLN A 419 -37.44 -1.32 11.50
CA GLN A 419 -38.60 -1.58 12.34
C GLN A 419 -39.09 -0.28 13.01
N THR A 420 -38.18 0.65 13.35
CA THR A 420 -38.55 1.96 13.92
C THR A 420 -39.34 2.81 12.93
N ILE A 421 -39.07 2.70 11.63
CA ILE A 421 -39.88 3.34 10.56
C ILE A 421 -41.31 2.79 10.57
N VAL A 422 -41.47 1.46 10.63
CA VAL A 422 -42.79 0.82 10.69
C VAL A 422 -43.54 1.27 11.95
N TRP A 423 -42.87 1.28 13.10
CA TRP A 423 -43.44 1.77 14.36
C TRP A 423 -43.87 3.22 14.26
N ARG A 424 -43.01 4.12 13.74
CA ARG A 424 -43.36 5.54 13.58
C ARG A 424 -44.56 5.74 12.66
N LYS A 425 -44.60 5.08 11.50
CA LYS A 425 -45.72 5.19 10.55
C LYS A 425 -47.02 4.58 11.11
N THR A 426 -46.92 3.53 11.91
CA THR A 426 -48.08 2.95 12.60
C THR A 426 -48.61 3.90 13.67
N TRP A 427 -47.71 4.49 14.46
CA TRP A 427 -48.04 5.47 15.48
C TRP A 427 -48.71 6.74 14.89
N GLU A 428 -48.26 7.21 13.73
CA GLU A 428 -48.91 8.32 13.02
C GLU A 428 -50.37 8.03 12.63
N ILE A 429 -50.73 6.75 12.45
CA ILE A 429 -52.09 6.34 12.08
C ILE A 429 -52.98 6.16 13.32
N ASN A 430 -52.46 5.52 14.38
CA ASN A 430 -53.28 5.06 15.51
C ASN A 430 -53.04 5.82 16.83
N GLY A 431 -51.97 6.62 16.94
CA GLY A 431 -51.62 7.37 18.13
C GLY A 431 -51.21 6.51 19.34
N ASP A 432 -50.85 5.24 19.15
CA ASP A 432 -50.67 4.27 20.23
C ASP A 432 -49.49 4.62 21.17
N PRO A 433 -49.74 4.90 22.47
CA PRO A 433 -48.69 5.28 23.41
C PRO A 433 -47.62 4.19 23.62
N ASP A 434 -47.95 2.91 23.45
CA ASP A 434 -47.02 1.80 23.65
C ASP A 434 -45.96 1.74 22.53
N ILE A 435 -46.36 2.10 21.30
CA ILE A 435 -45.45 2.20 20.15
C ILE A 435 -44.48 3.37 20.35
N LYS A 436 -44.97 4.52 20.84
CA LYS A 436 -44.13 5.68 21.19
C LYS A 436 -43.14 5.34 22.29
N ALA A 437 -43.57 4.64 23.34
CA ALA A 437 -42.68 4.15 24.39
C ALA A 437 -41.61 3.19 23.85
N SER A 438 -41.98 2.31 22.91
CA SER A 438 -41.04 1.38 22.26
C SER A 438 -39.97 2.09 21.42
N LEU A 439 -40.34 3.16 20.70
CA LEU A 439 -39.40 4.00 19.95
C LEU A 439 -38.40 4.73 20.86
N VAL A 440 -38.91 5.32 21.95
CA VAL A 440 -38.05 6.00 22.95
C VAL A 440 -37.10 5.01 23.62
N GLN A 441 -37.59 3.82 23.98
CA GLN A 441 -36.76 2.77 24.57
C GLN A 441 -35.67 2.29 23.60
N TYR A 442 -35.99 2.10 22.32
CA TYR A 442 -35.03 1.70 21.30
C TYR A 442 -33.89 2.72 21.16
N ASN A 443 -34.23 3.99 21.05
CA ASN A 443 -33.27 5.10 20.96
C ASN A 443 -32.42 5.26 22.25
N GLN A 444 -33.03 5.02 23.42
CA GLN A 444 -32.31 4.97 24.69
C GLN A 444 -31.30 3.82 24.74
N ASP A 445 -31.67 2.63 24.25
CA ASP A 445 -30.78 1.46 24.17
C ASP A 445 -29.60 1.73 23.22
N ASP A 446 -29.81 2.48 22.12
CA ASP A 446 -28.72 2.90 21.22
C ASP A 446 -27.78 3.91 21.88
N CYS A 447 -28.28 4.92 22.59
CA CYS A 447 -27.45 5.84 23.38
C CYS A 447 -26.62 5.11 24.46
N ARG A 448 -27.21 4.15 25.17
CA ARG A 448 -26.52 3.33 26.18
C ARG A 448 -25.49 2.39 25.55
N THR A 449 -25.80 1.80 24.40
CA THR A 449 -24.84 0.98 23.65
C THR A 449 -23.63 1.83 23.24
N LEU A 450 -23.89 3.04 22.74
CA LEU A 450 -22.83 3.99 22.37
C LEU A 450 -21.94 4.35 23.57
N LYS A 451 -22.54 4.62 24.73
CA LYS A 451 -21.80 4.83 25.98
C LYS A 451 -20.88 3.66 26.30
N ASN A 452 -21.39 2.43 26.28
CA ASN A 452 -20.60 1.24 26.59
C ASN A 452 -19.43 1.02 25.63
N VAL A 453 -19.62 1.33 24.34
CA VAL A 453 -18.53 1.29 23.35
C VAL A 453 -17.47 2.33 23.67
N CYS A 454 -17.86 3.56 24.04
CA CYS A 454 -16.91 4.60 24.47
C CYS A 454 -16.19 4.20 25.76
N ASP A 455 -16.90 3.70 26.78
CA ASP A 455 -16.34 3.21 28.04
C ASP A 455 -15.33 2.08 27.80
N PHE A 456 -15.64 1.15 26.90
CA PHE A 456 -14.69 0.11 26.46
C PHE A 456 -13.43 0.73 25.85
N ILE A 457 -13.57 1.69 24.92
CA ILE A 457 -12.42 2.35 24.27
C ILE A 457 -11.56 3.10 25.29
N TRP A 458 -12.15 3.81 26.25
CA TRP A 458 -11.40 4.47 27.31
C TRP A 458 -10.67 3.48 28.22
N GLY A 459 -11.30 2.35 28.56
CA GLY A 459 -10.68 1.25 29.30
C GLY A 459 -9.46 0.64 28.58
N LEU A 460 -9.39 0.73 27.25
CA LEU A 460 -8.21 0.31 26.47
C LEU A 460 -7.04 1.32 26.52
N THR A 461 -7.31 2.57 26.87
CA THR A 461 -6.35 3.69 26.86
C THR A 461 -5.79 4.07 28.23
N SER A 462 -6.51 3.77 29.32
CA SER A 462 -6.09 4.11 30.70
C SER A 462 -5.83 2.85 31.54
N PRO A 463 -4.60 2.61 32.02
CA PRO A 463 -4.29 1.46 32.87
C PRO A 463 -4.86 1.52 34.31
N ASP A 464 -5.39 2.68 34.75
CA ASP A 464 -5.85 2.91 36.14
C ASP A 464 -7.37 3.12 36.29
N ALA A 465 -8.20 2.75 35.30
CA ALA A 465 -9.65 2.89 35.45
C ALA A 465 -10.22 1.82 36.42
N PRO A 466 -11.11 2.19 37.36
CA PRO A 466 -11.75 1.21 38.24
C PRO A 466 -12.57 0.23 37.40
N SER A 467 -12.33 -1.06 37.61
CA SER A 467 -13.11 -2.15 37.03
C SER A 467 -14.55 -2.02 37.50
N HIS A 468 -15.40 -1.41 36.67
CA HIS A 468 -16.84 -1.46 36.90
C HIS A 468 -17.31 -2.90 36.78
N GLU A 469 -18.08 -3.32 37.77
CA GLU A 469 -18.72 -4.62 37.88
C GLU A 469 -19.58 -4.91 36.63
N ALA A 470 -19.01 -5.66 35.69
CA ALA A 470 -19.78 -6.35 34.67
C ALA A 470 -19.41 -7.83 34.76
N SER A 471 -20.35 -8.63 35.27
CA SER A 471 -20.26 -10.07 35.43
C SER A 471 -20.19 -10.79 34.07
N GLN A 472 -19.04 -10.74 33.40
CA GLN A 472 -18.70 -11.57 32.25
C GLN A 472 -17.17 -11.58 32.08
N ILE A 473 -16.64 -12.72 31.63
CA ILE A 473 -15.21 -12.90 31.35
C ILE A 473 -14.77 -11.79 30.37
N PRO A 474 -13.77 -10.96 30.70
CA PRO A 474 -13.35 -9.86 29.84
C PRO A 474 -12.92 -10.41 28.47
N PRO A 475 -13.29 -9.76 27.36
CA PRO A 475 -12.92 -10.22 26.03
C PRO A 475 -11.40 -10.25 25.89
N LYS A 476 -10.86 -11.29 25.24
CA LYS A 476 -9.43 -11.38 24.97
C LYS A 476 -9.03 -10.22 24.07
N ILE A 477 -8.08 -9.41 24.51
CA ILE A 477 -7.58 -8.23 23.79
C ILE A 477 -6.13 -8.47 23.39
N THR A 478 -5.74 -8.10 22.17
CA THR A 478 -4.35 -8.22 21.69
C THR A 478 -3.97 -7.02 20.83
N ARG A 479 -2.86 -6.36 21.15
CA ARG A 479 -2.33 -5.27 20.32
C ARG A 479 -1.54 -5.86 19.15
N THR A 480 -1.80 -5.37 17.94
CA THR A 480 -1.07 -5.82 16.72
C THR A 480 0.44 -5.59 16.79
N GLU A 481 0.91 -4.69 17.66
CA GLU A 481 2.33 -4.45 17.93
C GLU A 481 2.98 -5.56 18.79
N GLU A 482 2.18 -6.25 19.61
CA GLU A 482 2.59 -7.38 20.45
C GLU A 482 2.49 -8.71 19.73
N MET A 483 1.68 -8.78 18.65
CA MET A 483 1.60 -9.94 17.78
C MET A 483 3.00 -10.25 17.25
N THR A 484 3.47 -11.46 17.54
CA THR A 484 4.83 -11.88 17.27
C THR A 484 5.08 -11.80 15.76
N ILE A 485 5.83 -10.78 15.33
CA ILE A 485 6.33 -10.68 13.97
C ILE A 485 7.13 -11.96 13.73
N GLU A 486 6.81 -12.72 12.67
CA GLU A 486 7.66 -13.82 12.21
C GLU A 486 9.11 -13.35 12.26
N ARG A 487 9.89 -13.99 13.13
CA ARG A 487 11.24 -13.55 13.46
C ARG A 487 12.00 -13.37 12.14
N PRO A 488 12.58 -12.18 11.89
CA PRO A 488 13.41 -11.99 10.72
C PRO A 488 14.42 -13.14 10.61
N SER A 489 14.68 -13.65 9.41
CA SER A 489 15.56 -14.81 9.18
C SER A 489 16.94 -14.71 9.90
N TRP A 490 17.43 -13.50 10.19
CA TRP A 490 18.67 -13.30 10.95
C TRP A 490 18.54 -13.50 12.48
N GLU A 491 17.33 -13.34 13.06
CA GLU A 491 17.06 -13.63 14.49
C GLU A 491 16.98 -15.13 14.80
N VAL A 492 16.89 -15.98 13.77
CA VAL A 492 17.11 -17.44 13.89
C VAL A 492 18.50 -17.75 14.49
N PHE A 493 19.46 -16.85 14.31
CA PHE A 493 20.82 -16.97 14.83
C PHE A 493 21.05 -16.23 16.17
N ARG A 494 20.04 -15.54 16.71
CA ARG A 494 20.10 -14.99 18.08
C ARG A 494 19.92 -16.15 19.07
N ALA A 495 20.55 -16.06 20.24
CA ALA A 495 20.28 -17.02 21.31
C ALA A 495 18.78 -17.01 21.62
N LYS A 496 18.09 -18.13 21.36
CA LYS A 496 16.67 -18.29 21.66
C LYS A 496 16.50 -18.27 23.18
N GLU A 497 15.65 -17.38 23.68
CA GLU A 497 15.14 -17.48 25.04
C GLU A 497 14.13 -18.64 25.08
N TYR A 498 14.43 -19.64 25.90
CA TYR A 498 13.56 -20.79 26.09
C TYR A 498 12.72 -20.54 27.34
N ALA A 499 11.43 -20.87 27.28
CA ALA A 499 10.50 -20.69 28.39
C ALA A 499 10.83 -21.59 29.61
N LEU A 500 11.53 -22.70 29.38
CA LEU A 500 11.96 -23.64 30.41
C LEU A 500 13.49 -23.75 30.42
N GLU A 501 14.08 -23.70 31.60
CA GLU A 501 15.53 -23.84 31.81
C GLU A 501 16.04 -25.20 31.32
N ASP A 502 15.22 -26.25 31.44
CA ASP A 502 15.57 -27.60 30.96
C ASP A 502 15.66 -27.66 29.43
N LEU A 503 14.71 -27.05 28.72
CA LEU A 503 14.76 -26.98 27.26
C LEU A 503 15.93 -26.11 26.76
N LYS A 504 16.27 -25.05 27.52
CA LYS A 504 17.49 -24.25 27.30
C LYS A 504 18.74 -25.10 27.46
N TYR A 505 18.79 -25.94 28.50
CA TYR A 505 19.89 -26.85 28.76
C TYR A 505 20.04 -27.90 27.66
N VAL A 506 18.94 -28.58 27.27
CA VAL A 506 18.93 -29.59 26.20
C VAL A 506 19.38 -28.97 24.86
N CYS A 507 18.87 -27.80 24.49
CA CYS A 507 19.31 -27.13 23.27
C CYS A 507 20.75 -26.60 23.35
N LYS A 508 21.21 -26.19 24.54
CA LYS A 508 22.64 -25.90 24.81
C LYS A 508 23.50 -27.14 24.66
N CYS A 509 22.94 -28.34 24.72
CA CYS A 509 23.60 -29.61 24.42
C CYS A 509 23.44 -30.06 22.94
N ALA A 510 22.71 -29.31 22.11
CA ALA A 510 22.45 -29.67 20.72
C ALA A 510 23.33 -28.94 19.69
N TYR A 511 24.32 -28.13 20.11
CA TYR A 511 25.23 -27.50 19.14
C TYR A 511 26.15 -28.55 18.48
N PHE A 512 26.49 -28.33 17.21
CA PHE A 512 27.24 -29.27 16.36
C PHE A 512 28.47 -29.91 17.05
N ASN A 513 29.18 -29.13 17.86
CA ASN A 513 30.37 -29.61 18.55
C ASN A 513 30.08 -30.35 19.88
N TYR A 514 28.92 -30.18 20.54
CA TYR A 514 28.61 -30.86 21.82
C TYR A 514 28.65 -32.37 21.67
N GLN A 515 27.99 -32.89 20.64
CA GLN A 515 27.97 -34.33 20.37
C GLN A 515 29.40 -34.83 20.13
N ARG A 516 30.21 -34.11 19.35
CA ARG A 516 31.61 -34.48 19.08
C ARG A 516 32.55 -34.28 20.26
N GLU A 517 32.32 -33.31 21.14
CA GLU A 517 33.22 -32.95 22.23
C GLU A 517 32.92 -33.67 23.54
N LYS A 518 31.65 -33.99 23.80
CA LYS A 518 31.21 -34.63 25.05
C LYS A 518 30.59 -36.01 24.86
N VAL A 519 29.79 -36.22 23.82
CA VAL A 519 29.06 -37.50 23.63
C VAL A 519 29.96 -38.53 22.93
N PHE A 520 30.29 -38.33 21.65
CA PHE A 520 31.10 -39.24 20.84
C PHE A 520 32.53 -39.42 21.35
N VAL A 521 33.10 -38.45 22.08
CA VAL A 521 34.41 -38.58 22.75
C VAL A 521 34.39 -39.58 23.91
N ARG A 522 33.22 -39.77 24.54
CA ARG A 522 33.00 -40.77 25.59
C ARG A 522 32.66 -42.12 24.97
N THR A 523 31.91 -42.14 23.87
CA THR A 523 31.51 -43.37 23.17
C THR A 523 32.65 -44.00 22.36
N TYR A 524 33.39 -43.21 21.59
CA TYR A 524 34.47 -43.69 20.74
C TYR A 524 35.79 -42.99 21.07
N ARG A 525 36.76 -43.76 21.60
CA ARG A 525 38.06 -43.23 22.07
C ARG A 525 38.83 -42.49 20.98
N GLN A 526 38.67 -42.81 19.69
CA GLN A 526 39.34 -42.09 18.59
C GLN A 526 38.97 -40.59 18.50
N PHE A 527 37.77 -40.18 18.92
CA PHE A 527 37.38 -38.75 18.89
C PHE A 527 38.07 -37.93 19.99
N ARG A 528 38.65 -38.54 21.04
CA ARG A 528 39.52 -37.85 22.02
C ARG A 528 40.75 -37.26 21.34
N VAL A 529 41.31 -37.97 20.36
CA VAL A 529 42.49 -37.53 19.61
C VAL A 529 42.14 -36.37 18.67
N ILE A 530 40.96 -36.42 18.04
CA ILE A 530 40.47 -35.37 17.12
C ILE A 530 40.24 -34.04 17.86
N ASN A 531 39.67 -34.06 19.07
CA ASN A 531 39.46 -32.82 19.85
C ASN A 531 40.75 -32.25 20.46
N LYS A 532 41.71 -33.08 20.87
CA LYS A 532 43.06 -32.60 21.25
C LYS A 532 43.81 -31.98 20.04
N ARG A 533 43.47 -32.42 18.82
CA ARG A 533 44.04 -31.93 17.54
C ARG A 533 43.31 -30.75 16.93
N ARG A 534 42.28 -30.15 17.55
CA ARG A 534 41.89 -28.78 17.17
C ARG A 534 43.16 -27.96 17.24
N ARG A 535 43.70 -27.58 16.08
CA ARG A 535 45.00 -26.92 15.95
C ARG A 535 44.96 -25.73 16.91
N ARG A 536 45.46 -25.87 18.14
CA ARG A 536 45.90 -24.73 18.93
C ARG A 536 46.86 -24.07 17.97
N LEU A 537 46.47 -22.89 17.47
CA LEU A 537 47.19 -22.13 16.48
C LEU A 537 48.54 -21.81 17.11
N LYS A 538 49.47 -22.77 17.02
CA LYS A 538 50.78 -22.67 17.66
C LYS A 538 51.39 -21.43 17.06
N HIS A 539 51.81 -20.51 17.92
CA HIS A 539 52.65 -19.39 17.52
C HIS A 539 53.76 -19.95 16.63
N THR A 540 53.69 -19.67 15.33
CA THR A 540 54.73 -20.08 14.40
C THR A 540 56.03 -19.47 14.90
N LYS A 541 57.08 -20.28 15.06
CA LYS A 541 58.44 -19.78 15.33
C LYS A 541 58.78 -18.77 14.23
N THR A 542 58.91 -17.51 14.61
CA THR A 542 59.17 -16.40 13.68
C THR A 542 60.67 -16.22 13.50
N HIS A 543 61.27 -17.01 12.61
CA HIS A 543 62.65 -16.75 12.18
C HIS A 543 62.66 -15.62 11.15
N PRO A 544 63.46 -14.55 11.34
CA PRO A 544 63.51 -13.44 10.41
C PRO A 544 64.22 -13.86 9.11
N ASN A 545 63.62 -13.56 7.96
CA ASN A 545 64.22 -13.75 6.64
C ASN A 545 65.25 -12.65 6.34
N ARG A 546 65.07 -11.46 6.90
CA ARG A 546 65.95 -10.30 6.72
C ARG A 546 66.09 -9.55 8.04
N VAL A 547 67.28 -9.06 8.36
CA VAL A 547 67.51 -8.08 9.42
C VAL A 547 67.87 -6.75 8.75
N ALA A 548 67.29 -5.65 9.21
CA ALA A 548 67.54 -4.32 8.67
C ALA A 548 67.83 -3.33 9.81
N ASP A 549 69.00 -2.72 9.81
CA ASP A 549 69.41 -1.75 10.81
C ASP A 549 69.01 -0.34 10.37
N ILE A 550 68.26 0.36 11.21
CA ILE A 550 67.90 1.76 11.05
C ILE A 550 68.80 2.55 11.99
N GLU A 551 69.81 3.21 11.45
CA GLU A 551 70.81 3.95 12.21
C GLU A 551 70.73 5.45 11.93
N CYS A 552 71.00 6.26 12.95
CA CYS A 552 71.24 7.69 12.78
C CYS A 552 72.74 7.95 12.76
N LYS A 553 73.21 8.73 11.79
CA LYS A 553 74.62 9.16 11.72
C LYS A 553 74.88 10.53 12.36
N ARG A 554 73.81 11.29 12.67
CA ARG A 554 73.88 12.67 13.18
C ARG A 554 72.71 12.94 14.12
N CYS A 555 72.91 13.84 15.08
CA CYS A 555 71.83 14.33 15.95
C CYS A 555 70.81 15.16 15.15
N PRO A 556 69.49 14.92 15.26
CA PRO A 556 68.47 15.69 14.53
C PRO A 556 68.40 17.15 14.99
N LYS A 557 68.77 17.46 16.24
CA LYS A 557 68.73 18.83 16.79
C LYS A 557 69.97 19.66 16.42
N CYS A 558 71.18 19.13 16.65
CA CYS A 558 72.43 19.89 16.47
C CYS A 558 73.30 19.43 15.28
N ARG A 559 72.86 18.41 14.52
CA ARG A 559 73.52 17.83 13.34
C ARG A 559 74.96 17.32 13.53
N LYS A 560 75.51 17.32 14.74
CA LYS A 560 76.84 16.78 15.05
C LYS A 560 76.85 15.24 15.09
N LYS A 561 78.02 14.66 14.82
CA LYS A 561 78.26 13.20 14.75
C LYS A 561 78.49 12.54 16.12
N GLY A 562 78.77 13.32 17.17
CA GLY A 562 78.96 12.81 18.54
C GLY A 562 77.64 12.35 19.17
N ILE A 563 77.23 11.13 18.84
CA ILE A 563 76.00 10.50 19.32
C ILE A 563 76.35 9.13 19.90
N GLU A 564 75.81 8.84 21.06
CA GLU A 564 76.04 7.59 21.80
C GLU A 564 74.80 6.71 21.72
N GLN A 565 74.98 5.42 21.43
CA GLN A 565 73.89 4.45 21.42
C GLN A 565 73.59 4.00 22.85
N ILE A 566 72.38 4.30 23.34
CA ILE A 566 71.94 3.98 24.70
C ILE A 566 71.26 2.61 24.75
N LYS A 567 70.42 2.32 23.75
CA LYS A 567 69.56 1.13 23.77
C LYS A 567 69.24 0.66 22.37
N GLN A 568 69.51 -0.61 22.11
CA GLN A 568 69.00 -1.32 20.94
C GLN A 568 67.54 -1.73 21.15
N MET A 569 66.73 -1.56 20.13
CA MET A 569 65.33 -1.98 20.06
C MET A 569 65.11 -2.77 18.77
N SER A 570 64.20 -3.74 18.78
CA SER A 570 63.86 -4.51 17.58
C SER A 570 62.34 -4.60 17.39
N ARG A 571 61.92 -4.69 16.13
CA ARG A 571 60.53 -5.01 15.75
C ARG A 571 60.50 -5.95 14.56
N MET A 572 59.59 -6.92 14.59
CA MET A 572 59.37 -7.84 13.47
C MET A 572 58.19 -7.40 12.62
N LEU A 573 58.40 -7.30 11.31
CA LEU A 573 57.40 -7.09 10.28
C LEU A 573 57.18 -8.40 9.50
N ILE A 574 55.96 -8.94 9.54
CA ILE A 574 55.51 -10.10 8.78
C ILE A 574 54.75 -9.58 7.55
N ASP A 575 55.21 -9.92 6.35
CA ASP A 575 54.59 -9.48 5.11
C ASP A 575 54.51 -10.62 4.09
N LEU A 576 53.90 -10.35 2.94
CA LEU A 576 53.93 -11.24 1.77
C LEU A 576 54.85 -10.67 0.71
N LYS A 577 55.80 -11.48 0.24
CA LYS A 577 56.67 -11.13 -0.89
C LYS A 577 56.11 -11.76 -2.16
N PHE A 578 55.63 -10.92 -3.07
CA PHE A 578 55.16 -11.31 -4.40
C PHE A 578 56.36 -11.40 -5.36
N SER A 579 56.41 -12.48 -6.13
CA SER A 579 57.42 -12.73 -7.17
C SER A 579 56.73 -13.28 -8.42
N LYS A 580 57.47 -13.35 -9.55
CA LYS A 580 56.92 -13.90 -10.80
C LYS A 580 56.45 -15.36 -10.66
N THR A 581 57.08 -16.13 -9.77
CA THR A 581 56.84 -17.58 -9.57
C THR A 581 55.92 -17.90 -8.40
N GLY A 582 55.48 -16.91 -7.63
CA GLY A 582 54.56 -17.13 -6.51
C GLY A 582 54.67 -16.11 -5.39
N VAL A 583 53.94 -16.40 -4.30
CA VAL A 583 53.83 -15.54 -3.10
C VAL A 583 54.36 -16.32 -1.89
N LYS A 584 55.23 -15.70 -1.10
CA LYS A 584 55.74 -16.33 0.13
C LYS A 584 55.67 -15.39 1.33
N LYS A 585 55.53 -15.98 2.52
CA LYS A 585 55.71 -15.27 3.79
C LYS A 585 57.12 -14.70 3.89
N TRP A 586 57.24 -13.45 4.32
CA TRP A 586 58.52 -12.75 4.47
C TRP A 586 58.56 -11.97 5.78
N ILE A 587 59.51 -12.29 6.65
CA ILE A 587 59.67 -11.68 7.98
C ILE A 587 60.93 -10.81 7.99
N THR A 588 60.77 -9.51 8.25
CA THR A 588 61.88 -8.56 8.40
C THR A 588 62.00 -8.09 9.85
N ASN A 589 63.17 -8.26 10.46
CA ASN A 589 63.48 -7.74 11.79
C ASN A 589 64.19 -6.39 11.65
N PHE A 590 63.49 -5.31 11.97
CA PHE A 590 64.09 -3.97 12.01
C PHE A 590 64.74 -3.75 13.37
N ARG A 591 66.02 -3.43 13.36
CA ARG A 591 66.77 -3.00 14.55
C ARG A 591 66.87 -1.47 14.51
N SER A 592 66.51 -0.83 15.60
CA SER A 592 66.54 0.62 15.77
C SER A 592 67.22 0.95 17.09
N TYR A 593 67.79 2.14 17.20
CA TYR A 593 68.63 2.51 18.33
C TYR A 593 68.14 3.83 18.91
N ARG A 594 68.19 3.93 20.24
CA ARG A 594 67.99 5.19 20.97
C ARG A 594 69.36 5.82 21.22
N TYR A 595 69.50 7.08 20.83
CA TYR A 595 70.74 7.84 20.90
C TYR A 595 70.65 8.97 21.93
N LYS A 596 71.80 9.29 22.55
CA LYS A 596 72.03 10.53 23.29
C LYS A 596 73.06 11.35 22.53
N CYS A 597 72.78 12.62 22.28
CA CYS A 597 73.80 13.50 21.72
C CYS A 597 74.78 13.94 22.82
N LEU A 598 76.08 13.73 22.60
CA LEU A 598 77.13 14.11 23.54
C LEU A 598 77.32 15.63 23.64
N LYS A 599 76.89 16.41 22.63
CA LYS A 599 77.03 17.87 22.64
C LYS A 599 75.83 18.60 23.24
N CYS A 600 74.60 18.21 22.86
CA CYS A 600 73.38 18.93 23.27
C CYS A 600 72.50 18.15 24.25
N GLY A 601 72.92 16.96 24.67
CA GLY A 601 72.18 16.08 25.58
C GLY A 601 70.88 15.48 25.01
N CYS A 602 70.46 15.87 23.81
CA CYS A 602 69.18 15.48 23.21
C CYS A 602 69.08 13.97 23.03
N LEU A 603 67.99 13.39 23.55
CA LEU A 603 67.61 12.00 23.37
C LEU A 603 66.71 11.84 22.15
N PHE A 604 67.08 10.97 21.23
CA PHE A 604 66.29 10.70 20.02
C PHE A 604 66.40 9.22 19.61
N SER A 605 65.55 8.76 18.71
CA SER A 605 65.56 7.38 18.20
C SER A 605 65.76 7.38 16.70
N SER A 606 66.40 6.35 16.15
CA SER A 606 66.54 6.21 14.69
C SER A 606 65.23 5.90 13.97
N GLU A 607 64.22 5.45 14.68
CA GLU A 607 62.88 5.28 14.17
C GLU A 607 61.91 6.17 14.96
N ALA A 608 61.13 7.00 14.26
CA ALA A 608 60.06 7.78 14.86
C ALA A 608 58.95 6.82 15.33
N ARG A 609 58.83 6.64 16.65
CA ARG A 609 57.77 5.80 17.22
C ARG A 609 56.48 6.61 17.33
N SER A 610 55.50 6.30 16.48
CA SER A 610 54.11 6.57 16.79
C SER A 610 53.73 5.71 18.01
N ARG A 611 53.45 6.34 19.16
CA ARG A 611 52.92 5.65 20.35
C ARG A 611 51.54 5.07 20.01
N GLY A 612 51.48 3.85 19.48
CA GLY A 612 50.20 3.28 19.02
C GLY A 612 50.25 2.04 18.11
N GLY A 613 51.21 1.12 18.32
CA GLY A 613 51.14 -0.28 17.88
C GLY A 613 50.69 -0.57 16.44
N GLN A 614 51.49 -0.24 15.42
CA GLN A 614 51.02 -0.31 14.03
C GLN A 614 51.69 -1.34 13.11
N TYR A 615 52.85 -1.93 13.40
CA TYR A 615 53.54 -2.73 12.37
C TYR A 615 54.09 -4.08 12.85
N ARG A 616 53.19 -5.05 13.02
CA ARG A 616 53.53 -6.47 12.88
C ARG A 616 53.27 -6.99 11.46
N TYR A 617 52.35 -6.37 10.72
CA TYR A 617 51.94 -6.83 9.39
C TYR A 617 52.24 -5.77 8.33
N GLY A 618 52.84 -6.18 7.21
CA GLY A 618 53.21 -5.27 6.12
C GLY A 618 52.08 -5.03 5.12
N HIS A 619 52.33 -4.08 4.21
CA HIS A 619 51.34 -3.58 3.24
C HIS A 619 50.82 -4.68 2.33
N ALA A 620 51.69 -5.57 1.86
CA ALA A 620 51.34 -6.58 0.88
C ALA A 620 50.43 -7.66 1.49
N LEU A 621 50.66 -8.02 2.75
CA LEU A 621 49.79 -8.89 3.54
C LEU A 621 48.43 -8.23 3.78
N MET A 622 48.40 -6.96 4.19
CA MET A 622 47.13 -6.23 4.39
C MET A 622 46.33 -6.12 3.09
N SER A 623 47.01 -5.80 1.99
CA SER A 623 46.42 -5.73 0.64
C SER A 623 45.81 -7.05 0.21
N TRP A 624 46.52 -8.17 0.42
CA TRP A 624 46.01 -9.51 0.12
C TRP A 624 44.77 -9.86 0.94
N CYS A 625 44.74 -9.47 2.22
CA CYS A 625 43.60 -9.67 3.10
C CYS A 625 42.37 -8.87 2.65
N VAL A 626 42.54 -7.61 2.26
CA VAL A 626 41.47 -6.75 1.75
C VAL A 626 40.98 -7.24 0.38
N TYR A 627 41.89 -7.54 -0.53
CA TYR A 627 41.58 -8.13 -1.84
C TYR A 627 40.75 -9.41 -1.69
N SER A 628 41.23 -10.36 -0.89
CA SER A 628 40.54 -11.65 -0.70
C SER A 628 39.15 -11.46 -0.07
N SER A 629 39.01 -10.53 0.88
CA SER A 629 37.75 -10.33 1.59
C SER A 629 36.70 -9.54 0.82
N ILE A 630 37.09 -8.47 0.12
CA ILE A 630 36.16 -7.55 -0.55
C ILE A 630 36.04 -7.87 -2.03
N PHE A 631 37.16 -8.15 -2.70
CA PHE A 631 37.17 -8.40 -4.14
C PHE A 631 36.78 -9.85 -4.46
N CYS A 632 37.46 -10.83 -3.85
CA CYS A 632 37.14 -12.25 -4.06
C CYS A 632 35.89 -12.74 -3.30
N GLY A 633 35.26 -11.88 -2.48
CA GLY A 633 34.06 -12.21 -1.72
C GLY A 633 34.26 -13.25 -0.60
N MET A 634 35.50 -13.49 -0.16
CA MET A 634 35.76 -14.42 0.95
C MET A 634 35.35 -13.78 2.27
N ASN A 635 34.54 -14.48 3.08
CA ASN A 635 34.27 -13.98 4.42
C ASN A 635 35.57 -13.93 5.25
N MET A 636 35.63 -13.05 6.25
CA MET A 636 36.85 -12.79 7.03
C MET A 636 37.44 -14.06 7.67
N ASN A 637 36.59 -14.99 8.10
CA ASN A 637 37.01 -16.28 8.66
C ASN A 637 37.68 -17.18 7.61
N ARG A 638 37.14 -17.24 6.39
CA ARG A 638 37.75 -17.98 5.28
C ARG A 638 39.06 -17.34 4.84
N THR A 639 39.15 -16.01 4.81
CA THR A 639 40.41 -15.29 4.55
C THR A 639 41.47 -15.65 5.60
N ARG A 640 41.08 -15.71 6.88
CA ARG A 640 41.98 -16.12 7.97
C ARG A 640 42.44 -17.57 7.85
N ILE A 641 41.55 -18.48 7.48
CA ILE A 641 41.88 -19.90 7.23
C ILE A 641 42.86 -20.00 6.06
N ALA A 642 42.55 -19.38 4.92
CA ALA A 642 43.41 -19.37 3.74
C ALA A 642 44.80 -18.79 4.06
N LEU A 643 44.87 -17.72 4.85
CA LEU A 643 46.14 -17.14 5.28
C LEU A 643 46.96 -18.10 6.17
N GLY A 644 46.28 -18.80 7.08
CA GLY A 644 46.87 -19.79 7.96
C GLY A 644 47.37 -21.02 7.21
N ASP A 645 46.56 -21.56 6.30
CA ASP A 645 46.87 -22.79 5.57
C ASP A 645 47.91 -22.56 4.46
N THR A 646 47.90 -21.40 3.80
CA THR A 646 48.82 -21.10 2.68
C THR A 646 50.16 -20.55 3.16
N PHE A 647 50.17 -19.67 4.17
CA PHE A 647 51.38 -18.95 4.58
C PHE A 647 51.84 -19.26 6.02
N GLY A 648 51.04 -20.01 6.78
CA GLY A 648 51.28 -20.19 8.21
C GLY A 648 51.26 -18.87 8.97
N ILE A 649 50.39 -17.92 8.57
CA ILE A 649 50.22 -16.64 9.25
C ILE A 649 48.84 -16.61 9.91
N PHE A 650 48.81 -16.38 11.21
CA PHE A 650 47.58 -16.30 11.98
C PHE A 650 47.34 -14.86 12.46
N VAL A 651 46.31 -14.24 11.92
CA VAL A 651 45.88 -12.89 12.26
C VAL A 651 44.54 -12.98 12.98
N ASP A 652 44.40 -12.25 14.09
CA ASP A 652 43.11 -12.10 14.77
C ASP A 652 42.17 -11.19 13.97
N GLU A 653 40.87 -11.34 14.21
CA GLU A 653 39.85 -10.59 13.48
C GLU A 653 39.98 -9.07 13.67
N SER A 654 40.34 -8.61 14.88
CA SER A 654 40.47 -7.19 15.19
C SER A 654 41.57 -6.51 14.35
N ARG A 655 42.69 -7.21 14.13
CA ARG A 655 43.79 -6.72 13.29
C ARG A 655 43.44 -6.69 11.81
N MET A 656 42.63 -7.63 11.33
CA MET A 656 42.13 -7.61 9.94
C MET A 656 41.20 -6.42 9.69
N ILE A 657 40.32 -6.12 10.65
CA ILE A 657 39.44 -4.94 10.60
C ILE A 657 40.28 -3.65 10.63
N ARG A 658 41.29 -3.58 11.50
CA ARG A 658 42.20 -2.42 11.55
C ARG A 658 43.00 -2.25 10.24
N ALA A 659 43.49 -3.34 9.65
CA ALA A 659 44.17 -3.31 8.35
C ALA A 659 43.27 -2.77 7.24
N ARG A 660 42.00 -3.20 7.22
CA ARG A 660 41.00 -2.66 6.30
C ARG A 660 40.80 -1.16 6.51
N HIS A 661 40.63 -0.71 7.74
CA HIS A 661 40.44 0.71 8.04
C HIS A 661 41.63 1.57 7.58
N LEU A 662 42.86 1.07 7.74
CA LEU A 662 44.07 1.76 7.24
C LEU A 662 44.08 1.86 5.72
N ILE A 663 43.77 0.77 5.02
CA ILE A 663 43.70 0.77 3.56
C ILE A 663 42.59 1.72 3.07
N VAL A 664 41.40 1.72 3.69
CA VAL A 664 40.32 2.66 3.35
C VAL A 664 40.81 4.11 3.45
N ALA A 665 41.51 4.46 4.54
CA ALA A 665 42.02 5.81 4.74
C ALA A 665 43.04 6.22 3.66
N GLU A 666 43.84 5.30 3.13
CA GLU A 666 44.77 5.56 2.01
C GLU A 666 44.03 5.85 0.69
N TYR A 667 42.86 5.25 0.47
CA TYR A 667 42.10 5.36 -0.78
C TYR A 667 40.92 6.35 -0.73
N GLU A 668 40.67 7.02 0.40
CA GLU A 668 39.58 8.00 0.50
C GLU A 668 39.79 9.18 -0.46
N GLY A 669 41.05 9.59 -0.70
CA GLY A 669 41.40 10.61 -1.68
C GLY A 669 41.08 10.19 -3.12
N LEU A 670 41.39 8.95 -3.49
CA LEU A 670 41.01 8.39 -4.80
C LEU A 670 39.49 8.31 -4.96
N TYR A 671 38.79 7.90 -3.91
CA TYR A 671 37.33 7.81 -3.89
C TYR A 671 36.66 9.17 -4.15
N ALA A 672 37.17 10.24 -3.56
CA ALA A 672 36.71 11.61 -3.85
C ALA A 672 37.04 12.04 -5.29
N ALA A 673 38.26 11.78 -5.76
CA ALA A 673 38.67 12.11 -7.13
C ALA A 673 37.83 11.36 -8.20
N ILE A 674 37.43 10.11 -7.93
CA ILE A 674 36.52 9.36 -8.81
C ILE A 674 35.16 10.06 -8.90
N LEU A 675 34.61 10.56 -7.79
CA LEU A 675 33.34 11.29 -7.81
C LEU A 675 33.45 12.60 -8.60
N GLU A 676 34.51 13.39 -8.39
CA GLU A 676 34.69 14.63 -9.14
C GLU A 676 34.82 14.36 -10.64
N SER A 677 35.57 13.32 -11.01
CA SER A 677 35.80 12.96 -12.40
C SER A 677 34.56 12.35 -13.08
N ILE A 678 33.77 11.52 -12.38
CA ILE A 678 32.55 10.92 -12.96
C ILE A 678 31.46 11.96 -13.22
N LEU A 679 31.41 13.04 -12.42
CA LEU A 679 30.46 14.13 -12.60
C LEU A 679 30.79 15.05 -13.79
N GLN A 680 32.02 14.99 -14.32
CA GLN A 680 32.43 15.70 -15.53
C GLN A 680 32.15 14.92 -16.83
N GLU A 681 31.66 13.68 -16.72
CA GLU A 681 31.33 12.88 -17.90
C GLU A 681 30.09 13.40 -18.63
N LYS A 682 30.00 13.10 -19.93
CA LYS A 682 28.81 13.45 -20.74
C LYS A 682 27.63 12.50 -20.51
N ILE A 683 27.90 11.33 -19.93
CA ILE A 683 26.95 10.24 -19.80
C ILE A 683 27.10 9.70 -18.37
N LEU A 684 26.00 9.64 -17.64
CA LEU A 684 25.99 9.13 -16.28
C LEU A 684 24.82 8.20 -16.08
N HIS A 685 25.08 7.01 -15.57
CA HIS A 685 24.06 6.05 -15.18
C HIS A 685 23.86 6.07 -13.67
N ILE A 686 22.63 5.92 -13.21
CA ILE A 686 22.30 5.88 -11.78
C ILE A 686 21.29 4.77 -11.47
N ASP A 687 21.50 4.08 -10.35
CA ASP A 687 20.58 3.08 -9.81
C ASP A 687 20.74 2.96 -8.28
N GLU A 688 19.74 2.40 -7.61
CA GLU A 688 19.75 2.24 -6.17
C GLU A 688 19.22 0.88 -5.69
N THR A 689 19.73 0.42 -4.56
CA THR A 689 19.26 -0.80 -3.92
C THR A 689 19.18 -0.66 -2.41
N SER A 690 18.20 -1.32 -1.80
CA SER A 690 18.04 -1.33 -0.34
C SER A 690 19.10 -2.19 0.34
N VAL A 691 19.50 -1.78 1.54
CA VAL A 691 20.41 -2.53 2.42
C VAL A 691 19.85 -2.55 3.84
N ARG A 692 19.97 -3.70 4.52
CA ARG A 692 19.61 -3.83 5.93
C ARG A 692 20.86 -3.74 6.79
N LEU A 693 20.95 -2.69 7.61
CA LEU A 693 21.98 -2.53 8.62
C LEU A 693 21.54 -3.15 9.95
N ARG A 694 22.46 -3.20 10.94
CA ARG A 694 22.13 -3.59 12.32
C ARG A 694 21.12 -2.60 12.92
N GLY A 695 19.85 -2.97 12.91
CA GLY A 695 18.74 -2.21 13.51
C GLY A 695 18.13 -1.11 12.64
N LEU A 696 18.69 -0.82 11.45
CA LEU A 696 18.24 0.25 10.55
C LEU A 696 18.19 -0.27 9.09
N ASN A 697 17.39 0.38 8.25
CA ASN A 697 17.39 0.16 6.81
C ASN A 697 17.97 1.41 6.13
N GLY A 698 18.65 1.23 5.00
CA GLY A 698 19.07 2.34 4.15
C GLY A 698 19.20 1.90 2.70
N TYR A 699 19.87 2.72 1.89
CA TYR A 699 20.00 2.55 0.46
C TYR A 699 21.44 2.77 0.02
N VAL A 700 21.92 1.91 -0.86
CA VAL A 700 23.18 2.08 -1.59
C VAL A 700 22.84 2.52 -3.00
N TRP A 701 23.45 3.61 -3.40
CA TRP A 701 23.34 4.20 -4.72
C TRP A 701 24.61 3.95 -5.49
N VAL A 702 24.49 3.79 -6.80
CA VAL A 702 25.63 3.67 -7.71
C VAL A 702 25.53 4.73 -8.80
N LEU A 703 26.62 5.44 -9.05
CA LEU A 703 26.85 6.21 -10.26
C LEU A 703 27.81 5.43 -11.14
N ALA A 704 27.45 5.26 -12.41
CA ALA A 704 28.25 4.53 -13.37
C ALA A 704 28.52 5.36 -14.63
N GLY A 705 29.79 5.58 -14.91
CA GLY A 705 30.29 6.08 -16.19
C GLY A 705 30.68 4.91 -17.08
N MET A 706 31.44 5.20 -18.14
CA MET A 706 31.96 4.14 -19.03
C MET A 706 33.16 3.39 -18.43
N ASP A 707 33.95 4.07 -17.60
CA ASP A 707 35.20 3.56 -17.05
C ASP A 707 35.36 3.84 -15.55
N LYS A 708 34.36 4.45 -14.91
CA LYS A 708 34.37 4.82 -13.48
C LYS A 708 33.07 4.40 -12.82
N LEU A 709 33.18 3.99 -11.57
CA LEU A 709 32.03 3.61 -10.74
C LEU A 709 32.14 4.25 -9.37
N TYR A 710 31.03 4.75 -8.84
CA TYR A 710 31.00 5.36 -7.52
C TYR A 710 29.80 4.87 -6.71
N TYR A 711 30.06 4.21 -5.59
CA TYR A 711 29.04 3.70 -4.69
C TYR A 711 28.96 4.53 -3.41
N PHE A 712 27.75 4.88 -2.98
CA PHE A 712 27.57 5.63 -1.74
C PHE A 712 26.29 5.25 -1.00
N TYR A 713 26.27 5.50 0.30
CA TYR A 713 25.16 5.15 1.19
C TYR A 713 24.31 6.37 1.55
N ARG A 714 23.00 6.15 1.68
CA ARG A 714 22.03 7.08 2.25
C ARG A 714 21.05 6.37 3.19
N PRO A 715 20.64 6.99 4.30
CA PRO A 715 19.67 6.40 5.23
C PRO A 715 18.23 6.39 4.67
N SER A 716 17.94 7.21 3.66
CA SER A 716 16.63 7.35 3.02
C SER A 716 16.72 7.10 1.51
N ARG A 717 15.59 6.72 0.89
CA ARG A 717 15.44 6.64 -0.59
C ARG A 717 15.04 8.00 -1.18
N GLU A 718 14.80 9.01 -0.35
CA GLU A 718 14.50 10.37 -0.79
C GLU A 718 15.68 10.93 -1.59
N GLY A 719 15.42 11.40 -2.81
CA GLY A 719 16.45 11.88 -3.73
C GLY A 719 16.74 13.38 -3.65
N SER A 720 16.34 14.09 -2.59
CA SER A 720 16.57 15.54 -2.47
C SER A 720 18.06 15.91 -2.57
N PHE A 721 18.93 15.05 -2.03
CA PHE A 721 20.38 15.24 -2.10
C PHE A 721 20.96 15.14 -3.52
N LEU A 722 20.24 14.52 -4.47
CA LEU A 722 20.73 14.34 -5.84
C LEU A 722 20.85 15.68 -6.58
N GLN A 723 19.98 16.65 -6.28
CA GLN A 723 20.04 17.98 -6.89
C GLN A 723 21.34 18.71 -6.55
N GLU A 724 21.76 18.63 -5.29
CA GLU A 724 23.02 19.22 -4.83
C GLU A 724 24.23 18.45 -5.39
N MET A 725 24.20 17.11 -5.30
CA MET A 725 25.31 16.25 -5.73
C MET A 725 25.55 16.27 -7.24
N LEU A 726 24.50 16.35 -8.06
CA LEU A 726 24.57 16.37 -9.52
C LEU A 726 24.60 17.79 -10.11
N ARG A 727 24.66 18.84 -9.28
CA ARG A 727 24.76 20.22 -9.75
C ARG A 727 25.88 20.49 -10.77
N PRO A 728 27.10 19.91 -10.64
CA PRO A 728 28.17 20.13 -11.63
C PRO A 728 28.00 19.30 -12.92
N PHE A 729 27.06 18.35 -12.97
CA PHE A 729 26.86 17.47 -14.11
C PHE A 729 25.97 18.13 -15.17
N SER A 730 26.47 18.19 -16.41
CA SER A 730 25.80 18.82 -17.57
C SER A 730 25.51 17.86 -18.72
N GLY A 731 25.70 16.55 -18.50
CA GLY A 731 25.45 15.52 -19.50
C GLY A 731 24.04 14.93 -19.45
N VAL A 732 23.88 13.74 -20.05
CA VAL A 732 22.63 12.98 -20.05
C VAL A 732 22.63 11.92 -18.95
N LEU A 733 21.66 11.99 -18.03
CA LEU A 733 21.46 11.04 -16.95
C LEU A 733 20.58 9.86 -17.39
N ILE A 734 21.08 8.64 -17.26
CA ILE A 734 20.36 7.41 -17.58
C ILE A 734 19.88 6.75 -16.29
N SER A 735 18.56 6.60 -16.16
CA SER A 735 17.93 6.06 -14.95
C SER A 735 16.73 5.18 -15.27
N ASP A 736 16.20 4.50 -14.27
CA ASP A 736 14.86 3.91 -14.35
C ASP A 736 13.75 4.97 -14.20
N PHE A 737 12.51 4.51 -14.06
CA PHE A 737 11.32 5.36 -13.86
C PHE A 737 11.09 5.75 -12.39
N TYR A 738 12.10 5.68 -11.53
CA TYR A 738 11.96 6.15 -10.15
C TYR A 738 11.76 7.68 -10.11
N THR A 739 10.73 8.10 -9.37
CA THR A 739 10.25 9.49 -9.36
C THR A 739 11.26 10.48 -8.81
N ALA A 740 12.22 10.03 -7.99
CA ALA A 740 13.25 10.90 -7.43
C ALA A 740 14.17 11.50 -8.52
N TYR A 741 14.26 10.86 -9.68
CA TYR A 741 15.06 11.34 -10.81
C TYR A 741 14.31 12.35 -11.69
N ASP A 742 12.98 12.37 -11.64
CA ASP A 742 12.17 13.11 -12.61
C ASP A 742 12.36 14.64 -12.51
N SER A 743 12.69 15.15 -11.31
CA SER A 743 12.85 16.57 -10.98
C SER A 743 14.30 17.08 -11.05
N LEU A 744 15.23 16.29 -11.58
CA LEU A 744 16.62 16.72 -11.74
C LEU A 744 16.77 17.65 -12.96
N PRO A 745 17.47 18.80 -12.83
CA PRO A 745 17.64 19.79 -13.89
C PRO A 745 18.73 19.37 -14.89
N CYS A 746 18.63 18.16 -15.42
CA CYS A 746 19.51 17.64 -16.46
C CYS A 746 18.70 16.86 -17.50
N GLU A 747 19.28 16.68 -18.69
CA GLU A 747 18.68 15.82 -19.70
C GLU A 747 18.68 14.37 -19.24
N GLN A 748 17.61 13.64 -19.55
CA GLN A 748 17.38 12.30 -19.02
C GLN A 748 17.06 11.32 -20.13
N GLN A 749 17.64 10.13 -20.02
CA GLN A 749 17.28 8.96 -20.80
C GLN A 749 16.72 7.89 -19.87
N LYS A 750 15.41 7.62 -19.97
CA LYS A 750 14.77 6.56 -19.18
C LYS A 750 15.07 5.19 -19.77
N CYS A 751 15.33 4.21 -18.90
CA CYS A 751 15.67 2.85 -19.29
C CYS A 751 14.48 2.17 -19.98
N ILE A 752 14.58 1.97 -21.30
CA ILE A 752 13.52 1.34 -22.09
C ILE A 752 13.31 -0.13 -21.68
N VAL A 753 14.37 -0.84 -21.26
CA VAL A 753 14.29 -2.27 -20.90
C VAL A 753 13.35 -2.51 -19.71
N HIS A 754 13.38 -1.65 -18.68
CA HIS A 754 12.43 -1.76 -17.57
C HIS A 754 10.98 -1.56 -18.04
N PHE A 755 10.76 -0.62 -18.96
CA PHE A 755 9.45 -0.37 -19.53
C PHE A 755 8.94 -1.53 -20.39
N VAL A 756 9.83 -2.17 -21.17
CA VAL A 756 9.51 -3.36 -21.98
C VAL A 756 9.14 -4.55 -21.07
N ARG A 757 9.84 -4.73 -19.95
CA ARG A 757 9.49 -5.77 -18.97
C ARG A 757 8.13 -5.49 -18.32
N ASP A 758 7.85 -4.25 -17.93
CA ASP A 758 6.56 -3.84 -17.36
C ASP A 758 5.38 -4.15 -18.31
N ILE A 759 5.50 -3.79 -19.60
CA ILE A 759 4.42 -3.98 -20.58
C ILE A 759 4.21 -5.46 -20.91
N ASP A 760 5.29 -6.25 -20.99
CA ASP A 760 5.22 -7.70 -21.24
C ASP A 760 4.56 -8.43 -20.05
N ASP A 761 4.96 -8.10 -18.82
CA ASP A 761 4.34 -8.65 -17.60
C ASP A 761 2.84 -8.33 -17.51
N ASP A 762 2.43 -7.11 -17.88
CA ASP A 762 1.02 -6.70 -17.89
C ASP A 762 0.23 -7.38 -19.02
N LEU A 763 0.86 -7.64 -20.18
CA LEU A 763 0.28 -8.42 -21.28
C LEU A 763 0.05 -9.89 -20.90
N LEU A 764 1.04 -10.53 -20.25
CA LEU A 764 0.92 -11.92 -19.80
C LEU A 764 -0.21 -12.10 -18.79
N LYS A 765 -0.43 -11.12 -17.92
CA LYS A 765 -1.53 -11.12 -16.95
C LYS A 765 -2.90 -10.83 -17.58
N ASN A 766 -2.93 -10.13 -18.71
CA ASN A 766 -4.16 -9.68 -19.37
C ASN A 766 -4.16 -10.07 -20.86
N PRO A 767 -4.13 -11.37 -21.18
CA PRO A 767 -3.92 -11.85 -22.55
C PRO A 767 -5.08 -11.54 -23.50
N LEU A 768 -6.22 -11.03 -23.03
CA LEU A 768 -7.38 -10.67 -23.87
C LEU A 768 -7.48 -9.16 -24.14
N ASP A 769 -6.61 -8.34 -23.57
CA ASP A 769 -6.61 -6.89 -23.79
C ASP A 769 -6.02 -6.54 -25.17
N THR A 770 -6.89 -6.37 -26.16
CA THR A 770 -6.50 -6.09 -27.55
C THR A 770 -5.91 -4.69 -27.73
N GLU A 771 -6.36 -3.71 -26.92
CA GLU A 771 -5.85 -2.34 -26.95
C GLU A 771 -4.40 -2.28 -26.44
N LEU A 772 -4.12 -2.92 -25.30
CA LEU A 772 -2.76 -3.00 -24.76
C LEU A 772 -1.81 -3.75 -25.71
N LYS A 773 -2.28 -4.85 -26.32
CA LYS A 773 -1.52 -5.57 -27.36
C LYS A 773 -1.19 -4.67 -28.56
N GLY A 774 -2.13 -3.84 -28.99
CA GLY A 774 -1.93 -2.87 -30.07
C GLY A 774 -0.79 -1.91 -29.76
N ILE A 775 -0.85 -1.23 -28.60
CA ILE A 775 0.20 -0.30 -28.15
C ILE A 775 1.56 -1.02 -28.08
N ALA A 776 1.61 -2.20 -27.47
CA ALA A 776 2.85 -2.95 -27.29
C ALA A 776 3.48 -3.40 -28.61
N LYS A 777 2.66 -3.81 -29.59
CA LYS A 777 3.13 -4.21 -30.92
C LYS A 777 3.70 -3.02 -31.70
N GLU A 778 3.01 -1.88 -31.70
CA GLU A 778 3.50 -0.65 -32.33
C GLU A 778 4.82 -0.20 -31.71
N PHE A 779 4.87 -0.13 -30.38
CA PHE A 779 6.08 0.23 -29.63
C PHE A 779 7.24 -0.73 -29.89
N GLY A 780 6.99 -2.04 -29.84
CA GLY A 780 8.00 -3.07 -30.08
C GLY A 780 8.57 -3.04 -31.51
N THR A 781 7.73 -2.72 -32.50
CA THR A 781 8.16 -2.57 -33.90
C THR A 781 9.09 -1.36 -34.04
N LEU A 782 8.70 -0.21 -33.48
CA LEU A 782 9.50 1.00 -33.48
C LEU A 782 10.86 0.80 -32.81
N LEU A 783 10.88 0.20 -31.61
CA LEU A 783 12.11 -0.12 -30.89
C LEU A 783 13.04 -1.04 -31.69
N ARG A 784 12.49 -2.08 -32.33
CA ARG A 784 13.27 -3.01 -33.15
C ARG A 784 14.01 -2.30 -34.28
N THR A 785 13.35 -1.40 -35.00
CA THR A 785 13.96 -0.63 -36.10
C THR A 785 15.09 0.29 -35.61
N MET A 786 14.92 0.89 -34.43
CA MET A 786 15.97 1.71 -33.81
C MET A 786 17.17 0.86 -33.39
N ILE A 787 16.94 -0.26 -32.71
CA ILE A 787 18.01 -1.16 -32.25
C ILE A 787 18.81 -1.72 -33.44
N GLN A 788 18.15 -2.12 -34.54
CA GLN A 788 18.85 -2.54 -35.76
C GLN A 788 19.80 -1.46 -36.32
N THR A 789 19.43 -0.18 -36.17
CA THR A 789 20.31 0.93 -36.57
C THR A 789 21.48 1.09 -35.61
N VAL A 790 21.25 0.89 -34.31
CA VAL A 790 22.31 0.88 -33.30
C VAL A 790 23.28 -0.27 -33.53
N ASP A 791 22.79 -1.48 -33.80
CA ASP A 791 23.64 -2.66 -34.04
C ASP A 791 24.57 -2.46 -35.23
N ARG A 792 24.12 -1.75 -36.28
CA ARG A 792 24.90 -1.49 -37.49
C ARG A 792 25.88 -0.32 -37.35
N TYR A 793 25.50 0.74 -36.64
CA TYR A 793 26.24 2.01 -36.68
C TYR A 793 26.70 2.55 -35.32
N GLY A 794 26.35 1.85 -34.24
CA GLY A 794 26.51 2.32 -32.87
C GLY A 794 25.59 3.49 -32.51
N LEU A 795 25.83 4.07 -31.35
CA LEU A 795 25.08 5.20 -30.79
C LEU A 795 25.52 6.53 -31.40
N LYS A 796 25.34 6.68 -32.71
CA LYS A 796 25.67 7.92 -33.45
C LYS A 796 24.41 8.66 -33.85
N ARG A 797 24.25 9.90 -33.35
CA ARG A 797 23.13 10.81 -33.59
C ARG A 797 22.77 10.89 -35.07
N ARG A 798 23.75 11.10 -35.95
CA ARG A 798 23.53 11.23 -37.41
C ARG A 798 22.73 10.08 -38.03
N ASN A 799 22.84 8.87 -37.49
CA ASN A 799 22.15 7.68 -38.00
C ASN A 799 20.85 7.40 -37.25
N LEU A 800 20.76 7.80 -35.98
CA LEU A 800 19.60 7.57 -35.12
C LEU A 800 18.51 8.64 -35.27
N HIS A 801 18.90 9.88 -35.59
CA HIS A 801 17.99 11.01 -35.70
C HIS A 801 16.87 10.79 -36.74
N LYS A 802 17.11 9.95 -37.76
CA LYS A 802 16.09 9.57 -38.76
C LYS A 802 14.82 8.95 -38.14
N HIS A 803 14.93 8.33 -36.96
CA HIS A 803 13.81 7.67 -36.27
C HIS A 803 12.95 8.64 -35.46
N LYS A 804 13.40 9.90 -35.28
CA LYS A 804 12.73 10.90 -34.47
C LYS A 804 11.30 11.18 -34.95
N ARG A 805 11.10 11.28 -36.27
CA ARG A 805 9.76 11.46 -36.86
C ARG A 805 8.82 10.31 -36.53
N ALA A 806 9.30 9.07 -36.64
CA ALA A 806 8.50 7.88 -36.32
C ALA A 806 8.15 7.81 -34.81
N VAL A 807 9.08 8.19 -33.94
CA VAL A 807 8.83 8.31 -32.49
C VAL A 807 7.75 9.34 -32.18
N PHE A 808 7.84 10.54 -32.76
CA PHE A 808 6.81 11.57 -32.54
C PHE A 808 5.44 11.12 -33.03
N GLN A 809 5.35 10.52 -34.22
CA GLN A 809 4.10 9.98 -34.74
C GLN A 809 3.51 8.89 -33.85
N PHE A 810 4.35 8.00 -33.32
CA PHE A 810 3.90 6.98 -32.37
C PHE A 810 3.38 7.58 -31.07
N LEU A 811 4.13 8.50 -30.45
CA LEU A 811 3.73 9.14 -29.19
C LEU A 811 2.41 9.91 -29.38
N ASP A 812 2.29 10.69 -30.45
CA ASP A 812 1.08 11.45 -30.76
C ASP A 812 -0.13 10.54 -31.04
N SER A 813 0.07 9.45 -31.79
CA SER A 813 -0.94 8.41 -32.03
C SER A 813 -1.45 7.79 -30.73
N VAL A 814 -0.58 7.43 -29.79
CA VAL A 814 -0.99 6.85 -28.50
C VAL A 814 -1.71 7.88 -27.62
N VAL A 815 -1.33 9.15 -27.70
CA VAL A 815 -1.94 10.23 -26.91
C VAL A 815 -3.31 10.63 -27.43
N SER A 816 -3.49 10.66 -28.75
CA SER A 816 -4.75 11.04 -29.40
C SER A 816 -5.81 9.93 -29.35
N ARG A 817 -5.42 8.65 -29.25
CA ARG A 817 -6.36 7.53 -29.13
C ARG A 817 -7.05 7.48 -27.77
N ASP A 818 -8.35 7.22 -27.78
CA ASP A 818 -9.10 6.88 -26.58
C ASP A 818 -9.12 5.37 -26.37
N PHE A 819 -8.79 4.95 -25.15
CA PHE A 819 -8.73 3.55 -24.76
C PHE A 819 -9.84 3.24 -23.78
N SER A 820 -10.49 2.09 -23.94
CA SER A 820 -11.48 1.58 -22.99
C SER A 820 -10.81 0.80 -21.84
N SER A 821 -9.63 0.23 -22.06
CA SER A 821 -8.87 -0.52 -21.05
C SER A 821 -8.22 0.40 -20.00
N GLU A 822 -8.37 0.04 -18.72
CA GLU A 822 -7.70 0.72 -17.59
C GLU A 822 -6.17 0.65 -17.74
N LEU A 823 -5.64 -0.47 -18.24
CA LEU A 823 -4.21 -0.67 -18.46
C LEU A 823 -3.69 0.13 -19.66
N ALA A 824 -4.41 0.12 -20.78
CA ALA A 824 -4.04 0.94 -21.94
C ALA A 824 -4.01 2.44 -21.57
N ASN A 825 -4.99 2.92 -20.80
CA ASN A 825 -5.00 4.29 -20.27
C ASN A 825 -3.82 4.60 -19.33
N LYS A 826 -3.41 3.63 -18.50
CA LYS A 826 -2.21 3.76 -17.64
C LYS A 826 -0.94 3.93 -18.49
N TYR A 827 -0.78 3.16 -19.57
CA TYR A 827 0.37 3.30 -20.48
C TYR A 827 0.31 4.59 -21.30
N LYS A 828 -0.87 5.03 -21.77
CA LYS A 828 -1.08 6.35 -22.37
C LYS A 828 -0.54 7.47 -21.48
N LYS A 829 -0.91 7.49 -20.20
CA LYS A 829 -0.41 8.47 -19.22
C LYS A 829 1.12 8.38 -19.01
N LYS A 830 1.70 7.17 -19.02
CA LYS A 830 3.16 6.99 -18.92
C LYS A 830 3.89 7.57 -20.15
N PHE A 831 3.39 7.31 -21.36
CA PHE A 831 3.95 7.88 -22.60
C PHE A 831 3.82 9.40 -22.64
N GLN A 832 2.70 9.97 -22.18
CA GLN A 832 2.52 11.42 -22.04
C GLN A 832 3.56 12.04 -21.10
N LYS A 833 3.76 11.46 -19.91
CA LYS A 833 4.64 12.03 -18.88
C LYS A 833 6.13 11.89 -19.23
N SER A 834 6.53 10.75 -19.78
CA SER A 834 7.95 10.38 -19.87
C SER A 834 8.42 9.98 -21.27
N GLY A 835 7.55 10.00 -22.28
CA GLY A 835 7.86 9.57 -23.65
C GLY A 835 9.05 10.31 -24.25
N ALA A 836 9.10 11.64 -24.13
CA ALA A 836 10.26 12.42 -24.61
C ALA A 836 11.59 11.97 -23.97
N LYS A 837 11.58 11.72 -22.65
CA LYS A 837 12.75 11.24 -21.91
C LYS A 837 13.12 9.77 -22.23
N MET A 838 12.28 9.00 -22.91
CA MET A 838 12.61 7.62 -23.33
C MET A 838 13.45 7.57 -24.61
N PHE A 839 13.51 8.65 -25.38
CA PHE A 839 14.14 8.65 -26.71
C PHE A 839 15.25 9.69 -26.87
N THR A 840 15.71 10.29 -25.76
CA THR A 840 16.83 11.24 -25.73
C THR A 840 18.09 10.68 -26.41
N PHE A 841 18.31 9.35 -26.37
CA PHE A 841 19.43 8.69 -27.05
C PHE A 841 19.47 8.90 -28.58
N LEU A 842 18.37 9.36 -29.20
CA LEU A 842 18.35 9.72 -30.62
C LEU A 842 19.00 11.07 -30.92
N ASP A 843 19.12 11.94 -29.91
CA ASP A 843 19.60 13.32 -30.03
C ASP A 843 21.06 13.51 -29.59
N HIS A 844 21.67 12.50 -28.94
CA HIS A 844 23.02 12.59 -28.38
C HIS A 844 23.90 11.39 -28.79
N ASP A 845 25.17 11.66 -29.08
CA ASP A 845 26.15 10.61 -29.35
C ASP A 845 26.51 9.85 -28.06
N GLY A 846 26.60 8.52 -28.16
CA GLY A 846 27.06 7.65 -27.08
C GLY A 846 26.03 7.32 -26.00
N VAL A 847 24.89 8.02 -25.93
CA VAL A 847 23.85 7.78 -24.92
C VAL A 847 23.14 6.46 -25.20
N PRO A 848 23.13 5.48 -24.28
CA PRO A 848 22.42 4.21 -24.46
C PRO A 848 20.92 4.33 -24.11
N TRP A 849 20.09 3.51 -24.76
CA TRP A 849 18.64 3.41 -24.50
C TRP A 849 18.29 2.62 -23.22
N ASN A 850 19.28 2.04 -22.55
CA ASN A 850 19.12 1.19 -21.39
C ASN A 850 20.10 1.56 -20.26
N ASN A 851 19.77 1.17 -19.03
CA ASN A 851 20.57 1.44 -17.84
C ASN A 851 21.41 0.21 -17.42
N ALA A 852 21.88 -0.59 -18.37
CA ALA A 852 22.55 -1.86 -18.07
C ALA A 852 23.85 -1.67 -17.27
N ASN A 853 24.57 -0.56 -17.44
CA ASN A 853 25.80 -0.28 -16.72
C ASN A 853 25.57 -0.14 -15.20
N ALA A 854 24.60 0.68 -14.78
CA ALA A 854 24.27 0.79 -13.37
C ALA A 854 23.62 -0.50 -12.83
N GLU A 855 22.79 -1.19 -13.62
CA GLU A 855 22.21 -2.49 -13.22
C GLU A 855 23.33 -3.54 -12.99
N GLN A 856 24.35 -3.58 -13.84
CA GLN A 856 25.47 -4.49 -13.68
C GLN A 856 26.33 -4.13 -12.48
N ALA A 857 26.58 -2.84 -12.26
CA ALA A 857 27.32 -2.36 -11.09
C ALA A 857 26.58 -2.64 -9.78
N ILE A 858 25.25 -2.40 -9.72
CA ILE A 858 24.45 -2.64 -8.51
C ILE A 858 24.38 -4.15 -8.18
N ARG A 859 24.41 -5.03 -9.19
CA ARG A 859 24.41 -6.50 -8.98
C ARG A 859 25.57 -6.99 -8.13
N ARG A 860 26.75 -6.36 -8.21
CA ARG A 860 27.89 -6.71 -7.34
C ARG A 860 27.53 -6.53 -5.87
N PHE A 861 26.92 -5.38 -5.52
CA PHE A 861 26.46 -5.13 -4.16
C PHE A 861 25.25 -6.02 -3.80
N ALA A 862 24.32 -6.25 -4.73
CA ALA A 862 23.15 -7.10 -4.49
C ALA A 862 23.54 -8.55 -4.15
N LYS A 863 24.59 -9.11 -4.75
CA LYS A 863 25.11 -10.44 -4.40
C LYS A 863 25.69 -10.49 -2.98
N LEU A 864 26.43 -9.45 -2.57
CA LEU A 864 26.94 -9.34 -1.20
C LEU A 864 25.79 -9.28 -0.20
N ARG A 865 24.76 -8.49 -0.52
CA ARG A 865 23.57 -8.28 0.31
C ARG A 865 22.91 -9.59 0.72
N THR A 866 22.76 -10.54 -0.21
CA THR A 866 22.14 -11.86 0.03
C THR A 866 22.74 -12.62 1.22
N HIS A 867 24.02 -12.40 1.54
CA HIS A 867 24.71 -13.09 2.63
C HIS A 867 25.08 -12.20 3.82
N ALA A 868 25.01 -10.88 3.67
CA ALA A 868 25.53 -9.92 4.64
C ALA A 868 24.46 -8.96 5.21
N ASP A 869 23.22 -9.01 4.72
CA ASP A 869 22.13 -8.20 5.25
C ASP A 869 21.91 -8.42 6.75
N GLY A 870 21.71 -7.31 7.47
CA GLY A 870 21.58 -7.26 8.93
C GLY A 870 22.90 -7.35 9.69
N ARG A 871 24.05 -7.53 9.02
CA ARG A 871 25.36 -7.67 9.67
C ARG A 871 26.19 -6.39 9.65
N PHE A 872 26.00 -5.52 8.65
CA PHE A 872 26.74 -4.27 8.51
C PHE A 872 26.30 -3.21 9.54
N THR A 873 27.29 -2.49 10.08
CA THR A 873 27.09 -1.14 10.62
C THR A 873 27.28 -0.12 9.51
N GLU A 874 26.74 1.10 9.66
CA GLU A 874 26.92 2.17 8.69
C GLU A 874 28.40 2.44 8.37
N ARG A 875 29.25 2.50 9.40
CA ARG A 875 30.71 2.63 9.24
C ARG A 875 31.29 1.50 8.37
N SER A 876 30.97 0.24 8.69
CA SER A 876 31.53 -0.91 7.98
C SER A 876 31.04 -1.02 6.52
N LEU A 877 29.84 -0.48 6.24
CA LEU A 877 29.30 -0.35 4.90
C LEU A 877 30.03 0.76 4.14
N ARG A 878 30.21 1.95 4.72
CA ARG A 878 30.95 3.03 4.07
C ARG A 878 32.38 2.60 3.69
N GLU A 879 33.08 1.96 4.62
CA GLU A 879 34.41 1.37 4.37
C GLU A 879 34.39 0.29 3.27
N TYR A 880 33.25 -0.34 3.01
CA TYR A 880 33.10 -1.31 1.91
C TYR A 880 32.92 -0.58 0.59
N LEU A 881 32.06 0.43 0.56
CA LEU A 881 31.72 1.19 -0.64
C LEU A 881 32.92 1.98 -1.18
N VAL A 882 33.77 2.51 -0.31
CA VAL A 882 35.04 3.16 -0.72
C VAL A 882 35.92 2.19 -1.51
N LEU A 883 36.17 0.99 -0.97
CA LEU A 883 37.04 0.01 -1.61
C LEU A 883 36.41 -0.61 -2.85
N VAL A 884 35.10 -0.88 -2.83
CA VAL A 884 34.40 -1.41 -4.02
C VAL A 884 34.38 -0.39 -5.15
N THR A 885 34.21 0.90 -4.87
CA THR A 885 34.33 1.98 -5.87
C THR A 885 35.67 1.91 -6.59
N VAL A 886 36.77 1.83 -5.84
CA VAL A 886 38.12 1.74 -6.40
C VAL A 886 38.33 0.43 -7.18
N PHE A 887 37.91 -0.70 -6.61
CA PHE A 887 38.12 -2.02 -7.23
C PHE A 887 37.30 -2.21 -8.50
N GLU A 888 36.05 -1.78 -8.50
CA GLU A 888 35.21 -1.83 -9.69
C GLU A 888 35.70 -0.88 -10.78
N THR A 889 36.21 0.30 -10.41
CA THR A 889 36.86 1.19 -11.36
C THR A 889 38.12 0.54 -11.95
N CYS A 890 38.90 -0.21 -11.16
CA CYS A 890 40.01 -1.00 -11.70
C CYS A 890 39.54 -2.07 -12.69
N GLU A 891 38.49 -2.83 -12.36
CA GLU A 891 37.93 -3.86 -13.25
C GLU A 891 37.41 -3.28 -14.56
N PHE A 892 36.70 -2.15 -14.51
CA PHE A 892 36.22 -1.43 -15.71
C PHE A 892 37.38 -0.97 -16.62
N ASN A 893 38.56 -0.76 -16.04
CA ASN A 893 39.78 -0.40 -16.77
C ASN A 893 40.72 -1.59 -17.02
N ASN A 894 40.29 -2.82 -16.74
CA ASN A 894 41.09 -4.04 -16.88
C ASN A 894 42.42 -4.00 -16.09
N VAL A 895 42.43 -3.30 -14.95
CA VAL A 895 43.58 -3.22 -14.02
C VAL A 895 43.44 -4.29 -12.96
N ASN A 896 44.46 -5.13 -12.80
CA ASN A 896 44.46 -6.15 -11.75
C ASN A 896 44.46 -5.49 -10.35
N VAL A 897 43.34 -5.65 -9.63
CA VAL A 897 43.10 -5.02 -8.32
C VAL A 897 44.19 -5.33 -7.29
N LEU A 898 44.69 -6.56 -7.23
CA LEU A 898 45.74 -6.92 -6.29
C LEU A 898 47.06 -6.21 -6.63
N LYS A 899 47.45 -6.14 -7.91
CA LYS A 899 48.63 -5.39 -8.33
C LYS A 899 48.48 -3.90 -8.05
N PHE A 900 47.29 -3.34 -8.25
CA PHE A 900 46.99 -1.94 -7.92
C PHE A 900 47.21 -1.68 -6.43
N LEU A 901 46.58 -2.48 -5.55
CA LEU A 901 46.79 -2.36 -4.10
C LEU A 901 48.27 -2.48 -3.71
N LEU A 902 49.01 -3.43 -4.29
CA LEU A 902 50.43 -3.64 -4.01
C LEU A 902 51.32 -2.48 -4.47
N SER A 903 50.92 -1.74 -5.49
CA SER A 903 51.67 -0.59 -6.02
C SER A 903 51.68 0.62 -5.09
N LYS A 904 50.70 0.71 -4.17
CA LYS A 904 50.42 1.89 -3.32
C LYS A 904 50.03 3.14 -4.10
N GLU A 905 49.62 2.98 -5.36
CA GLU A 905 49.08 4.07 -6.14
C GLU A 905 47.73 4.49 -5.57
N THR A 906 47.54 5.80 -5.34
CA THR A 906 46.31 6.36 -4.74
C THR A 906 45.69 7.45 -5.60
N THR A 907 46.16 7.62 -6.84
CA THR A 907 45.66 8.63 -7.77
C THR A 907 44.89 8.01 -8.94
N LEU A 908 43.94 8.77 -9.49
CA LEU A 908 43.17 8.34 -10.66
C LEU A 908 44.06 8.26 -11.91
N GLU A 909 45.00 9.20 -12.06
CA GLU A 909 46.00 9.17 -13.14
C GLU A 909 46.88 7.92 -13.07
N GLY A 910 47.34 7.54 -11.87
CA GLY A 910 48.11 6.33 -11.66
C GLY A 910 47.33 5.07 -12.02
N LEU A 911 46.04 5.00 -11.67
CA LEU A 911 45.15 3.92 -12.09
C LEU A 911 45.07 3.82 -13.62
N PHE A 912 44.87 4.96 -14.31
CA PHE A 912 44.79 4.98 -15.77
C PHE A 912 46.13 4.66 -16.45
N LYS A 913 47.26 5.07 -15.86
CA LYS A 913 48.60 4.68 -16.32
C LYS A 913 48.80 3.18 -16.21
N MET A 914 48.32 2.55 -15.12
CA MET A 914 48.34 1.09 -14.97
C MET A 914 47.41 0.37 -15.96
N ALA A 915 46.36 1.05 -16.44
CA ALA A 915 45.49 0.58 -17.53
C ALA A 915 46.11 0.75 -18.93
N GLY A 916 47.32 1.31 -19.03
CA GLY A 916 48.00 1.57 -20.31
C GLY A 916 47.50 2.83 -21.05
N ARG A 917 46.76 3.72 -20.38
CA ARG A 917 46.30 4.98 -20.97
C ARG A 917 47.41 6.03 -20.88
N ARG A 918 47.68 6.75 -21.98
CA ARG A 918 48.62 7.87 -21.98
C ARG A 918 48.05 9.00 -21.12
N ALA A 919 48.89 9.59 -20.27
CA ALA A 919 48.52 10.81 -19.54
C ALA A 919 48.11 11.87 -20.57
N LYS A 920 46.94 12.51 -20.39
CA LYS A 920 46.65 13.75 -21.11
C LYS A 920 47.71 14.75 -20.63
N HIS A 921 48.66 15.09 -21.49
CA HIS A 921 49.48 16.26 -21.24
C HIS A 921 48.54 17.45 -21.18
N ASP A 922 48.45 18.06 -20.00
CA ASP A 922 47.87 19.39 -19.86
C ASP A 922 48.69 20.32 -20.74
N GLY A 923 48.07 20.83 -21.81
CA GLY A 923 48.63 21.86 -22.66
C GLY A 923 48.60 23.19 -21.92
N SER A 924 49.47 23.38 -20.93
CA SER A 924 49.84 24.71 -20.47
C SER A 924 51.09 25.13 -21.25
N ALA A 925 50.95 26.18 -22.05
CA ALA A 925 51.99 26.76 -22.88
C ALA A 925 53.33 26.91 -22.13
N ARG A 926 54.40 26.36 -22.71
CA ARG A 926 55.75 26.88 -22.49
C ARG A 926 55.80 28.20 -23.26
N ALA A 927 55.94 29.30 -22.54
CA ALA A 927 56.39 30.56 -23.11
C ALA A 927 57.87 30.39 -23.50
N ASP A 928 58.14 30.55 -24.79
CA ASP A 928 59.50 30.79 -25.29
C ASP A 928 59.96 32.19 -24.85
N PRO A 929 61.25 32.38 -24.53
CA PRO A 929 61.82 33.69 -24.30
C PRO A 929 62.44 34.22 -25.60
N GLU A 930 61.72 35.08 -26.31
CA GLU A 930 62.30 36.12 -27.17
C GLU A 930 62.23 37.42 -26.33
N GLY A 931 63.28 38.20 -26.10
CA GLY A 931 64.28 38.65 -27.06
C GLY A 931 63.95 40.08 -27.47
N GLU A 932 64.13 41.07 -26.57
CA GLU A 932 64.09 42.50 -26.92
C GLU A 932 65.38 43.18 -26.46
N GLU A 933 66.26 43.43 -27.44
CA GLU A 933 67.26 44.50 -27.40
C GLU A 933 66.64 45.83 -27.84
N SER A 934 67.22 46.92 -27.32
CA SER A 934 67.07 48.33 -27.73
C SER A 934 65.74 49.00 -27.37
N CYS A 935 65.68 49.83 -26.32
CA CYS A 935 66.22 51.19 -26.26
C CYS A 935 66.08 51.72 -24.81
#